data_AF-A0A223EN54-F1
#
_entry.id   AF-A0A223EN54-F1
#
_cell.length_a   1.000
_cell.length_b   1.000
_cell.length_c   1.000
_cell.angle_alpha   90.00
_cell.angle_beta   90.00
_cell.angle_gamma   90.00
#
_symmetry.space_group_name_H-M   'P 1'
#
loop_
_entity.id
_entity.type
_entity.pdbx_description
1 polymer ?
#
loop_
_entity_poly.entity_id
_entity_poly.type
_entity_poly.pdbx_seq_one_letter_code
_entity_poly.pdbx_strand_id
1 'polypeptide(L)'
;MEKTNGSTDKQDYVIYLDAEYLSGAPNEKNIEISSRFDHLGLKEEIIHGAPSCFIISGYRGVGKTSLVQNLKREIEEEYNKKDKLKDDKEILFVSCNFVNGDKKENILRKLIRQLVSSSSENLEVKLKNNTKLDDELSSLYKKTFYSVEDNQIKTTTNTFTWTSSINFVILLFIFLLVPIFYGFDFLRGMLISFLSTIRADPKNVPYATVLVSLISLFFSFLTFKIGKSFTKNTIGQTEIKTLYDEEIAEVRLNEYIEKITKMGVKIVFILDELDKFEKEDELDTFLGELKPILINGKATFLLITGQNFSNRLEKTSMVDDAILPSIVQDTYRISLPKDEELEALFLKIAQNETLDESVYKDYLNSLILKSKRIPRKFINILRKEAEWDSSLNTPKPYIKISREKIPLYKIDTKFLDCINSVIKVNVDKKNTSLLDFLMSQLCIYTEKVKLMGAASFQLEDIQIDEDLKTKFPKYYIDKLGECIQLLAEKMKKSRILTYDVTSTSYAFSEIYREDDTFDLTKKQFLKDVTKFEKLIRGIHKEIYYYEESAFFNIVKDLQVLKIIYPSTMFTIEHIMELRTEFSSFKNKKNYRIEEISDLTHQLNYQRVYIMELYTCYVVKEYFDPERFTIELGREYKSKKGESRFLTDILVGDNDSKSMYKEVFIEIKVGEFPIHFIVALERLLKSISHIKTNIKIVFIIFTSSPNSRIKTMVEDKVFNLGIKPNISLHIVAANMYRDLDDKSLKEHLRRALK
;
A
#
# COMPACT_ATOMS: atom_id res chain seq x y z
N MET A 1 -15.37 -10.52 -64.41
CA MET A 1 -15.15 -11.64 -63.46
C MET A 1 -14.28 -11.13 -62.33
N GLU A 2 -14.91 -10.42 -61.39
CA GLU A 2 -14.30 -10.00 -60.14
C GLU A 2 -14.23 -11.24 -59.22
N LYS A 3 -13.02 -11.61 -58.81
CA LYS A 3 -12.85 -12.50 -57.65
C LYS A 3 -13.03 -11.66 -56.41
N THR A 4 -14.25 -11.66 -55.89
CA THR A 4 -14.53 -11.36 -54.48
C THR A 4 -13.74 -12.34 -53.63
N ASN A 5 -12.60 -11.89 -53.10
CA ASN A 5 -11.96 -12.55 -51.98
C ASN A 5 -12.90 -12.38 -50.79
N GLY A 6 -13.75 -13.39 -50.57
CA GLY A 6 -14.50 -13.53 -49.33
C GLY A 6 -13.51 -13.55 -48.17
N SER A 7 -13.50 -12.47 -47.39
CA SER A 7 -13.03 -12.52 -46.01
C SER A 7 -13.88 -13.58 -45.33
N THR A 8 -13.27 -14.73 -45.06
CA THR A 8 -13.83 -15.68 -44.11
C THR A 8 -13.86 -14.96 -42.77
N ASP A 9 -15.04 -14.45 -42.40
CA ASP A 9 -15.31 -13.84 -41.11
C ASP A 9 -14.99 -14.86 -40.03
N LYS A 10 -13.78 -14.75 -39.51
CA LYS A 10 -13.21 -15.65 -38.53
C LYS A 10 -13.76 -15.21 -37.17
N GLN A 11 -14.85 -15.85 -36.74
CA GLN A 11 -15.55 -15.58 -35.49
C GLN A 11 -14.58 -15.48 -34.29
N ASP A 12 -14.88 -14.51 -33.41
CA ASP A 12 -14.29 -14.33 -32.08
C ASP A 12 -14.71 -15.48 -31.15
N TYR A 13 -13.94 -15.71 -30.08
CA TYR A 13 -14.29 -16.73 -29.09
C TYR A 13 -15.18 -16.11 -28.01
N VAL A 14 -16.20 -16.85 -27.58
CA VAL A 14 -17.17 -16.41 -26.56
C VAL A 14 -17.16 -17.41 -25.41
N ILE A 15 -17.07 -16.92 -24.18
CA ILE A 15 -17.19 -17.70 -22.95
C ILE A 15 -18.46 -17.25 -22.24
N TYR A 16 -19.48 -18.10 -22.18
CA TYR A 16 -20.67 -17.79 -21.39
C TYR A 16 -20.40 -18.00 -19.91
N LEU A 17 -20.92 -17.11 -19.08
CA LEU A 17 -20.71 -17.09 -17.64
C LEU A 17 -22.03 -17.34 -16.90
N ASP A 18 -21.91 -17.88 -15.71
CA ASP A 18 -23.02 -18.00 -14.78
C ASP A 18 -23.24 -16.67 -14.03
N ALA A 19 -24.42 -16.07 -14.24
CA ALA A 19 -24.80 -14.81 -13.62
C ALA A 19 -24.89 -14.89 -12.09
N GLU A 20 -25.11 -16.07 -11.50
CA GLU A 20 -25.17 -16.27 -10.04
C GLU A 20 -23.79 -16.03 -9.40
N TYR A 21 -22.71 -16.36 -10.11
CA TYR A 21 -21.33 -16.13 -9.64
C TYR A 21 -20.87 -14.67 -9.84
N LEU A 22 -21.54 -13.94 -10.72
CA LEU A 22 -21.25 -12.53 -11.03
C LEU A 22 -22.08 -11.54 -10.21
N SER A 23 -23.23 -11.96 -9.66
CA SER A 23 -24.12 -11.11 -8.86
C SER A 23 -23.77 -11.17 -7.36
N GLY A 24 -23.57 -10.00 -6.74
CA GLY A 24 -23.24 -9.84 -5.31
C GLY A 24 -21.75 -9.59 -5.01
N ALA A 25 -21.42 -9.05 -3.82
CA ALA A 25 -20.07 -9.23 -3.28
C ALA A 25 -19.76 -10.75 -3.21
N PRO A 26 -18.50 -11.20 -3.27
CA PRO A 26 -18.19 -12.63 -3.09
C PRO A 26 -18.66 -13.11 -1.71
N ASN A 27 -19.94 -13.42 -1.58
CA ASN A 27 -20.60 -13.88 -0.37
C ASN A 27 -20.99 -15.36 -0.55
N GLU A 28 -20.57 -16.13 0.43
CA GLU A 28 -21.27 -17.23 1.11
C GLU A 28 -21.60 -18.54 0.38
N LYS A 29 -21.83 -18.58 -0.95
CA LYS A 29 -22.16 -19.86 -1.62
C LYS A 29 -21.14 -20.38 -2.63
N ASN A 30 -20.30 -19.52 -3.20
CA ASN A 30 -19.75 -19.79 -4.53
C ASN A 30 -18.22 -19.84 -4.66
N ILE A 31 -17.47 -19.73 -3.56
CA ILE A 31 -16.00 -19.62 -3.64
C ILE A 31 -15.34 -20.46 -2.53
N GLU A 32 -15.53 -21.79 -2.59
CA GLU A 32 -14.64 -22.73 -1.91
C GLU A 32 -13.35 -22.82 -2.70
N ILE A 33 -12.34 -22.06 -2.29
CA ILE A 33 -11.00 -22.10 -2.89
C ILE A 33 -9.99 -22.80 -1.97
N SER A 34 -10.24 -22.87 -0.66
CA SER A 34 -9.36 -23.58 0.27
C SER A 34 -9.61 -25.08 0.23
N SER A 35 -8.55 -25.87 0.33
CA SER A 35 -8.67 -27.30 0.52
C SER A 35 -9.41 -27.58 1.84
N ARG A 36 -10.33 -28.54 1.86
CA ARG A 36 -11.08 -28.95 3.08
C ARG A 36 -10.17 -29.36 4.25
N PHE A 37 -8.88 -29.54 4.01
CA PHE A 37 -7.91 -30.01 4.99
C PHE A 37 -7.22 -28.87 5.74
N ASP A 38 -7.19 -27.64 5.21
CA ASP A 38 -6.38 -26.55 5.78
C ASP A 38 -6.99 -25.97 7.08
N HIS A 39 -8.29 -26.16 7.31
CA HIS A 39 -9.01 -25.62 8.48
C HIS A 39 -9.45 -26.69 9.48
N LEU A 40 -9.08 -27.96 9.27
CA LEU A 40 -9.51 -29.06 10.13
C LEU A 40 -8.95 -28.94 11.55
N GLY A 41 -7.69 -28.50 11.70
CA GLY A 41 -7.08 -28.21 13.00
C GLY A 41 -7.84 -27.12 13.79
N LEU A 42 -8.10 -25.98 13.14
CA LEU A 42 -8.85 -24.88 13.74
C LEU A 42 -10.28 -25.32 14.12
N LYS A 43 -10.92 -26.14 13.28
CA LYS A 43 -12.24 -26.70 13.58
C LYS A 43 -12.22 -27.51 14.88
N GLU A 44 -11.29 -28.45 15.00
CA GLU A 44 -11.16 -29.30 16.20
C GLU A 44 -10.83 -28.46 17.45
N GLU A 45 -9.99 -27.42 17.33
CA GLU A 45 -9.71 -26.50 18.44
C GLU A 45 -10.94 -25.68 18.85
N ILE A 46 -11.74 -25.20 17.89
CA ILE A 46 -12.99 -24.48 18.19
C ILE A 46 -14.02 -25.39 18.81
N ILE A 47 -14.12 -26.67 18.43
CA ILE A 47 -15.09 -27.59 19.01
C ILE A 47 -14.61 -28.10 20.38
N HIS A 48 -13.41 -28.67 20.43
CA HIS A 48 -12.92 -29.45 21.57
C HIS A 48 -11.86 -28.75 22.42
N GLY A 49 -11.16 -27.75 21.86
CA GLY A 49 -10.11 -27.00 22.55
C GLY A 49 -10.62 -26.07 23.65
N ALA A 50 -9.69 -25.63 24.49
CA ALA A 50 -9.94 -24.60 25.48
C ALA A 50 -10.24 -23.25 24.79
N PRO A 51 -11.06 -22.36 25.39
CA PRO A 51 -11.28 -21.04 24.83
C PRO A 51 -9.96 -20.27 24.72
N SER A 52 -9.67 -19.75 23.53
CA SER A 52 -8.39 -19.11 23.21
C SER A 52 -8.51 -18.15 22.03
N CYS A 53 -7.45 -17.41 21.74
CA CYS A 53 -7.42 -16.43 20.66
C CYS A 53 -6.56 -16.94 19.49
N PHE A 54 -7.17 -16.98 18.30
CA PHE A 54 -6.55 -17.42 17.06
C PHE A 54 -6.51 -16.28 16.05
N ILE A 55 -5.43 -16.17 15.30
CA ILE A 55 -5.34 -15.24 14.17
C ILE A 55 -5.63 -16.00 12.88
N ILE A 56 -6.50 -15.44 12.04
CA ILE A 56 -6.74 -15.89 10.67
C ILE A 56 -6.16 -14.83 9.73
N SER A 57 -5.01 -15.13 9.15
CA SER A 57 -4.22 -14.17 8.37
C SER A 57 -4.15 -14.55 6.90
N GLY A 58 -3.81 -13.57 6.06
CA GLY A 58 -3.65 -13.78 4.61
C GLY A 58 -3.85 -12.49 3.83
N TYR A 59 -3.68 -12.58 2.51
CA TYR A 59 -3.88 -11.44 1.62
C TYR A 59 -5.31 -10.89 1.68
N ARG A 60 -5.46 -9.59 1.40
CA ARG A 60 -6.79 -8.98 1.31
C ARG A 60 -7.55 -9.57 0.12
N GLY A 61 -8.75 -10.08 0.36
CA GLY A 61 -9.58 -10.71 -0.67
C GLY A 61 -9.20 -12.15 -1.04
N VAL A 62 -8.34 -12.81 -0.24
CA VAL A 62 -7.98 -14.23 -0.43
C VAL A 62 -9.08 -15.22 -0.02
N GLY A 63 -10.08 -14.77 0.74
CA GLY A 63 -11.21 -15.61 1.19
C GLY A 63 -11.24 -15.94 2.68
N LYS A 64 -10.55 -15.17 3.54
CA LYS A 64 -10.54 -15.39 5.01
C LYS A 64 -11.94 -15.43 5.63
N THR A 65 -12.76 -14.42 5.36
CA THR A 65 -14.15 -14.35 5.85
C THR A 65 -14.98 -15.52 5.32
N SER A 66 -14.83 -15.87 4.04
CA SER A 66 -15.50 -17.03 3.43
C SER A 66 -15.12 -18.35 4.10
N LEU A 67 -13.84 -18.52 4.47
CA LEU A 67 -13.39 -19.70 5.20
C LEU A 67 -13.99 -19.76 6.60
N VAL A 68 -14.05 -18.65 7.34
CA VAL A 68 -14.66 -18.61 8.68
C VAL A 68 -16.16 -18.91 8.61
N GLN A 69 -16.86 -18.42 7.58
CA GLN A 69 -18.27 -18.72 7.36
C GLN A 69 -18.49 -20.21 7.03
N ASN A 70 -17.64 -20.81 6.18
CA ASN A 70 -17.68 -22.23 5.89
C ASN A 70 -17.43 -23.07 7.15
N LEU A 71 -16.43 -22.68 7.95
CA LEU A 71 -16.11 -23.30 9.22
C LEU A 71 -17.30 -23.24 10.20
N LYS A 72 -17.95 -22.08 10.31
CA LYS A 72 -19.19 -21.91 11.08
C LYS A 72 -20.26 -22.90 10.64
N ARG A 73 -20.55 -22.97 9.33
CA ARG A 73 -21.55 -23.89 8.76
C ARG A 73 -21.21 -25.36 9.04
N GLU A 74 -19.94 -25.76 8.85
CA GLU A 74 -19.50 -27.13 9.11
C GLU A 74 -19.62 -27.52 10.59
N ILE A 75 -19.33 -26.60 11.51
CA ILE A 75 -19.48 -26.82 12.94
C ILE A 75 -20.98 -26.90 13.30
N GLU A 76 -21.81 -25.98 12.82
CA GLU A 76 -23.26 -26.00 13.05
C GLU A 76 -23.89 -27.30 12.52
N GLU A 77 -23.51 -27.77 11.34
CA GLU A 77 -23.96 -29.05 10.80
C GLU A 77 -23.55 -30.24 11.67
N GLU A 78 -22.36 -30.23 12.26
CA GLU A 78 -21.89 -31.31 13.12
C GLU A 78 -22.65 -31.34 14.46
N TYR A 79 -22.91 -30.17 15.04
CA TYR A 79 -23.71 -30.02 16.25
C TYR A 79 -25.17 -30.42 16.00
N ASN A 80 -25.75 -30.03 14.86
CA ASN A 80 -27.10 -30.44 14.46
C ASN A 80 -27.22 -31.95 14.17
N LYS A 81 -26.15 -32.61 13.74
CA LYS A 81 -26.11 -34.08 13.53
C LYS A 81 -25.98 -34.88 14.83
N LYS A 82 -25.44 -34.29 15.90
CA LYS A 82 -25.23 -34.94 17.21
C LYS A 82 -26.49 -34.96 18.10
N ASP A 83 -27.62 -34.48 17.62
CA ASP A 83 -28.87 -34.48 18.36
C ASP A 83 -29.58 -35.86 18.31
N LYS A 84 -29.15 -36.74 19.23
CA LYS A 84 -29.92 -37.88 19.78
C LYS A 84 -29.33 -38.50 21.05
N LEU A 85 -28.14 -38.09 21.50
CA LEU A 85 -27.48 -38.67 22.68
C LEU A 85 -26.85 -37.59 23.58
N LYS A 86 -27.67 -37.07 24.51
CA LYS A 86 -27.32 -36.62 25.87
C LYS A 86 -26.40 -35.41 26.14
N ASP A 87 -25.75 -34.75 25.17
CA ASP A 87 -24.89 -33.59 25.46
C ASP A 87 -25.52 -32.26 24.97
N ASP A 88 -26.03 -31.45 25.90
CA ASP A 88 -26.73 -30.16 25.76
C ASP A 88 -25.83 -28.98 25.27
N LYS A 89 -24.71 -29.30 24.62
CA LYS A 89 -23.69 -28.31 24.23
C LYS A 89 -24.09 -27.63 22.93
N GLU A 90 -24.20 -26.30 22.97
CA GLU A 90 -24.43 -25.46 21.80
C GLU A 90 -23.22 -24.54 21.56
N ILE A 91 -23.09 -24.01 20.35
CA ILE A 91 -22.07 -23.02 20.01
C ILE A 91 -22.73 -21.73 19.49
N LEU A 92 -22.27 -20.59 20.00
CA LEU A 92 -22.74 -19.27 19.61
C LEU A 92 -21.62 -18.51 18.90
N PHE A 93 -21.83 -18.22 17.61
CA PHE A 93 -20.93 -17.36 16.83
C PHE A 93 -21.38 -15.90 16.91
N VAL A 94 -20.47 -15.01 17.31
CA VAL A 94 -20.72 -13.58 17.47
C VAL A 94 -19.80 -12.81 16.52
N SER A 95 -20.34 -12.31 15.41
CA SER A 95 -19.56 -11.58 14.39
C SER A 95 -19.52 -10.09 14.66
N CYS A 96 -18.31 -9.54 14.69
CA CYS A 96 -18.02 -8.14 14.99
C CYS A 96 -17.11 -7.54 13.92
N ASN A 97 -17.53 -6.44 13.31
CA ASN A 97 -16.72 -5.70 12.33
C ASN A 97 -16.21 -4.40 12.96
N PHE A 98 -14.91 -4.14 12.85
CA PHE A 98 -14.27 -2.92 13.35
C PHE A 98 -13.83 -1.99 12.22
N VAL A 99 -13.77 -0.70 12.52
CA VAL A 99 -13.35 0.36 11.59
C VAL A 99 -12.33 1.28 12.25
N ASN A 100 -11.51 1.96 11.45
CA ASN A 100 -10.49 2.87 11.95
C ASN A 100 -11.08 3.93 12.89
N GLY A 101 -10.42 4.13 14.02
CA GLY A 101 -10.80 5.12 15.03
C GLY A 101 -11.84 4.63 16.06
N ASP A 102 -12.21 3.35 16.06
CA ASP A 102 -12.99 2.77 17.17
C ASP A 102 -12.19 2.89 18.48
N LYS A 103 -12.62 3.79 19.38
CA LYS A 103 -12.10 3.90 20.76
C LYS A 103 -12.62 2.76 21.64
N LYS A 104 -11.92 2.43 22.74
CA LYS A 104 -12.30 1.43 23.74
C LYS A 104 -13.80 1.32 24.03
N GLU A 105 -14.44 2.44 24.36
CA GLU A 105 -15.88 2.49 24.63
C GLU A 105 -16.75 1.94 23.48
N ASN A 106 -16.39 2.28 22.24
CA ASN A 106 -17.11 1.85 21.04
C ASN A 106 -16.86 0.37 20.75
N ILE A 107 -15.67 -0.13 21.04
CA ILE A 107 -15.30 -1.54 20.89
C ILE A 107 -16.15 -2.40 21.83
N LEU A 108 -16.16 -2.05 23.12
CA LEU A 108 -16.95 -2.76 24.14
C LEU A 108 -18.45 -2.72 23.84
N ARG A 109 -18.98 -1.56 23.42
CA ARG A 109 -20.37 -1.44 22.99
C ARG A 109 -20.69 -2.33 21.79
N LYS A 110 -19.81 -2.41 20.79
CA LYS A 110 -20.00 -3.29 19.62
C LYS A 110 -20.01 -4.76 20.04
N LEU A 111 -19.05 -5.20 20.85
CA LEU A 111 -18.99 -6.58 21.35
C LEU A 111 -20.25 -6.96 22.12
N ILE A 112 -20.70 -6.10 23.04
CA ILE A 112 -21.92 -6.31 23.82
C ILE A 112 -23.14 -6.39 22.91
N ARG A 113 -23.30 -5.44 21.97
CA ARG A 113 -24.46 -5.40 21.07
C ARG A 113 -24.55 -6.66 20.22
N GLN A 114 -23.42 -7.10 19.67
CA GLN A 114 -23.38 -8.31 18.85
C GLN A 114 -23.62 -9.56 19.69
N LEU A 115 -23.05 -9.64 20.89
CA LEU A 115 -23.32 -10.77 21.80
C LEU A 115 -24.82 -10.88 22.11
N VAL A 116 -25.48 -9.77 22.44
CA VAL A 116 -26.92 -9.77 22.74
C VAL A 116 -27.74 -10.13 21.49
N SER A 117 -27.45 -9.51 20.34
CA SER A 117 -28.17 -9.78 19.08
C SER A 117 -28.06 -11.26 18.70
N SER A 118 -26.85 -11.80 18.65
CA SER A 118 -26.61 -13.21 18.31
C SER A 118 -27.24 -14.16 19.33
N SER A 119 -27.23 -13.81 20.62
CA SER A 119 -27.89 -14.62 21.65
C SER A 119 -29.41 -14.63 21.46
N SER A 120 -30.03 -13.48 21.20
CA SER A 120 -31.48 -13.38 21.00
C SER A 120 -31.97 -14.14 19.76
N GLU A 121 -31.17 -14.17 18.69
CA GLU A 121 -31.51 -14.88 17.46
C GLU A 121 -31.31 -16.39 17.54
N ASN A 122 -30.21 -16.85 18.17
CA ASN A 122 -29.80 -18.25 18.11
C ASN A 122 -30.08 -19.05 19.39
N LEU A 123 -30.31 -18.39 20.53
CA LEU A 123 -30.54 -19.03 21.84
C LEU A 123 -31.94 -18.71 22.39
N GLU A 124 -32.89 -18.31 21.54
CA GLU A 124 -34.21 -17.82 21.94
C GLU A 124 -34.91 -18.73 22.97
N VAL A 125 -34.85 -20.05 22.76
CA VAL A 125 -35.48 -21.05 23.65
C VAL A 125 -34.80 -21.10 25.02
N LYS A 126 -33.45 -21.15 25.07
CA LYS A 126 -32.70 -21.18 26.32
C LYS A 126 -32.79 -19.86 27.10
N LEU A 127 -32.89 -18.73 26.39
CA LEU A 127 -33.08 -17.41 27.00
C LEU A 127 -34.50 -17.24 27.56
N LYS A 128 -35.55 -17.70 26.86
CA LYS A 128 -36.92 -17.72 27.40
C LYS A 128 -37.03 -18.57 28.66
N ASN A 129 -36.26 -19.65 28.76
CA ASN A 129 -36.17 -20.48 29.96
C ASN A 129 -35.37 -19.82 31.11
N ASN A 130 -34.65 -18.74 30.83
CA ASN A 130 -33.85 -17.97 31.78
C ASN A 130 -34.20 -16.47 31.71
N THR A 131 -35.47 -16.14 31.98
CA THR A 131 -36.05 -14.79 31.84
C THR A 131 -35.23 -13.68 32.50
N LYS A 132 -34.56 -13.98 33.62
CA LYS A 132 -33.68 -13.03 34.30
C LYS A 132 -32.48 -12.62 33.44
N LEU A 133 -31.84 -13.58 32.75
CA LEU A 133 -30.72 -13.30 31.86
C LEU A 133 -31.19 -12.52 30.62
N ASP A 134 -32.35 -12.86 30.09
CA ASP A 134 -32.95 -12.18 28.93
C ASP A 134 -33.27 -10.71 29.23
N ASP A 135 -33.89 -10.44 30.40
CA ASP A 135 -34.16 -9.08 30.88
C ASP A 135 -32.86 -8.28 31.11
N GLU A 136 -31.84 -8.93 31.67
CA GLU A 136 -30.53 -8.31 31.91
C GLU A 136 -29.80 -7.98 30.60
N LEU A 137 -29.79 -8.88 29.61
CA LEU A 137 -29.20 -8.68 28.29
C LEU A 137 -29.95 -7.59 27.50
N SER A 138 -31.28 -7.61 27.54
CA SER A 138 -32.14 -6.58 26.94
C SER A 138 -31.93 -5.20 27.55
N SER A 139 -31.76 -5.13 28.88
CA SER A 139 -31.43 -3.89 29.59
C SER A 139 -30.06 -3.34 29.17
N LEU A 140 -29.06 -4.22 29.09
CA LEU A 140 -27.71 -3.85 28.68
C LEU A 140 -27.67 -3.38 27.22
N TYR A 141 -28.34 -4.07 26.31
CA TYR A 141 -28.44 -3.68 24.91
C TYR A 141 -29.04 -2.27 24.77
N LYS A 142 -30.16 -1.99 25.45
CA LYS A 142 -30.77 -0.65 25.47
C LYS A 142 -29.79 0.40 26.01
N LYS A 143 -29.08 0.10 27.10
CA LYS A 143 -28.07 1.01 27.66
C LYS A 143 -26.91 1.26 26.70
N THR A 144 -26.55 0.28 25.88
CA THR A 144 -25.51 0.47 24.86
C THR A 144 -25.95 1.33 23.69
N PHE A 145 -27.24 1.44 23.39
CA PHE A 145 -27.77 2.12 22.21
C PHE A 145 -27.91 3.64 22.39
N TYR A 146 -28.33 4.06 23.58
CA TYR A 146 -28.54 5.48 23.88
C TYR A 146 -27.26 6.08 24.48
N SER A 147 -26.72 7.09 23.81
CA SER A 147 -25.76 7.98 24.47
C SER A 147 -26.46 8.63 25.67
N VAL A 148 -25.72 8.95 26.73
CA VAL A 148 -26.28 9.55 27.95
C VAL A 148 -26.99 10.89 27.65
N GLU A 149 -26.75 11.50 26.49
CA GLU A 149 -27.47 12.69 26.02
C GLU A 149 -28.96 12.42 25.73
N ASP A 150 -29.32 11.23 25.20
CA ASP A 150 -30.70 10.89 24.81
C ASP A 150 -31.56 10.38 25.97
N ASN A 151 -30.93 9.89 27.04
CA ASN A 151 -31.60 9.36 28.24
C ASN A 151 -31.70 10.39 29.37
N GLN A 152 -31.58 11.68 29.07
CA GLN A 152 -32.09 12.70 29.99
C GLN A 152 -33.60 12.50 30.10
N ILE A 153 -34.04 11.82 31.17
CA ILE A 153 -35.40 11.96 31.67
C ILE A 153 -35.57 13.46 31.85
N LYS A 154 -36.33 14.10 30.97
CA LYS A 154 -36.79 15.46 31.16
C LYS A 154 -37.78 15.42 32.32
N THR A 155 -37.29 15.31 33.54
CA THR A 155 -38.08 15.68 34.70
C THR A 155 -38.24 17.18 34.60
N THR A 156 -39.41 17.58 34.11
CA THR A 156 -39.86 18.97 34.09
C THR A 156 -40.08 19.40 35.54
N THR A 157 -39.02 19.62 36.30
CA THR A 157 -39.13 20.31 37.57
C THR A 157 -39.28 21.79 37.24
N ASN A 158 -40.49 22.30 37.34
CA ASN A 158 -40.76 23.73 37.29
C ASN A 158 -40.12 24.38 38.52
N THR A 159 -38.82 24.65 38.46
CA THR A 159 -38.16 25.46 39.49
C THR A 159 -38.53 26.91 39.23
N PHE A 160 -39.42 27.41 40.06
CA PHE A 160 -39.90 28.78 40.04
C PHE A 160 -38.84 29.69 40.64
N THR A 161 -37.94 30.22 39.82
CA THR A 161 -36.94 31.20 40.25
C THR A 161 -37.37 32.61 39.85
N TRP A 162 -37.63 33.46 40.84
CA TRP A 162 -37.81 34.90 40.67
C TRP A 162 -36.47 35.52 40.27
N THR A 163 -36.26 35.73 38.98
CA THR A 163 -35.18 36.61 38.51
C THR A 163 -35.78 37.95 38.10
N SER A 164 -35.79 38.90 39.04
CA SER A 164 -36.04 40.31 38.71
C SER A 164 -34.85 40.85 37.93
N SER A 165 -34.98 40.99 36.62
CA SER A 165 -34.01 41.74 35.83
C SER A 165 -34.10 43.23 36.20
N ILE A 166 -33.16 43.69 37.03
CA ILE A 166 -33.08 45.06 37.58
C ILE A 166 -32.83 46.13 36.49
N ASN A 167 -32.44 45.75 35.27
CA ASN A 167 -32.10 46.71 34.21
C ASN A 167 -33.27 47.53 33.65
N PHE A 168 -34.52 47.11 33.83
CA PHE A 168 -35.68 47.92 33.45
C PHE A 168 -36.10 48.92 34.55
N VAL A 169 -35.70 48.70 35.80
CA VAL A 169 -36.09 49.56 36.93
C VAL A 169 -35.42 50.91 36.84
N ILE A 170 -34.14 50.99 36.46
CA ILE A 170 -33.38 52.25 36.44
C ILE A 170 -33.90 53.20 35.35
N LEU A 171 -34.19 52.69 34.15
CA LEU A 171 -34.70 53.51 33.05
C LEU A 171 -36.13 53.99 33.31
N LEU A 172 -36.94 53.15 33.96
CA LEU A 172 -38.28 53.50 34.41
C LEU A 172 -38.25 54.49 35.60
N PHE A 173 -37.26 54.38 36.49
CA PHE A 173 -37.02 55.34 37.59
C PHE A 173 -36.62 56.72 37.06
N ILE A 174 -35.76 56.77 36.05
CA ILE A 174 -35.36 58.02 35.38
C ILE A 174 -36.56 58.63 34.64
N PHE A 175 -37.36 57.81 33.93
CA PHE A 175 -38.58 58.28 33.28
C PHE A 175 -39.70 58.70 34.25
N LEU A 176 -39.71 58.19 35.49
CA LEU A 176 -40.60 58.63 36.56
C LEU A 176 -40.11 59.92 37.23
N LEU A 177 -38.79 60.09 37.40
CA LEU A 177 -38.21 61.26 38.09
C LEU A 177 -38.32 62.56 37.28
N VAL A 178 -38.26 62.50 35.95
CA VAL A 178 -38.37 63.68 35.08
C VAL A 178 -39.74 64.38 35.22
N PRO A 179 -40.89 63.69 35.14
CA PRO A 179 -42.20 64.30 35.41
C PRO A 179 -42.42 64.59 36.90
N ILE A 180 -41.73 63.92 37.83
CA ILE A 180 -41.78 64.32 39.26
C ILE A 180 -41.09 65.66 39.48
N PHE A 181 -39.95 65.95 38.82
CA PHE A 181 -39.25 67.23 38.96
C PHE A 181 -39.97 68.38 38.25
N TYR A 182 -40.48 68.18 37.03
CA TYR A 182 -41.23 69.23 36.31
C TYR A 182 -42.70 69.33 36.74
N GLY A 183 -43.29 68.24 37.20
CA GLY A 183 -44.64 68.19 37.74
C GLY A 183 -44.73 68.60 39.20
N PHE A 184 -43.62 68.77 39.93
CA PHE A 184 -43.65 69.14 41.35
C PHE A 184 -44.31 70.49 41.59
N ASP A 185 -44.01 71.50 40.77
CA ASP A 185 -44.63 72.83 40.92
C ASP A 185 -46.11 72.82 40.54
N PHE A 186 -46.50 72.02 39.55
CA PHE A 186 -47.90 71.84 39.17
C PHE A 186 -48.69 71.05 40.23
N LEU A 187 -48.14 69.94 40.73
CA LEU A 187 -48.72 69.12 41.80
C LEU A 187 -48.78 69.88 43.12
N ARG A 188 -47.77 70.69 43.45
CA ARG A 188 -47.76 71.57 44.63
C ARG A 188 -48.84 72.64 44.52
N GLY A 189 -48.98 73.28 43.35
CA GLY A 189 -50.06 74.25 43.10
C GLY A 189 -51.44 73.61 43.23
N MET A 190 -51.62 72.41 42.68
CA MET A 190 -52.86 71.64 42.76
C MET A 190 -53.14 71.15 44.19
N LEU A 191 -52.14 70.68 44.94
CA LEU A 191 -52.28 70.27 46.34
C LEU A 191 -52.62 71.46 47.25
N ILE A 192 -52.02 72.63 47.02
CA ILE A 192 -52.31 73.84 47.80
C ILE A 192 -53.73 74.35 47.51
N SER A 193 -54.14 74.40 46.24
CA SER A 193 -55.52 74.78 45.86
C SER A 193 -56.54 73.75 46.34
N PHE A 194 -56.17 72.48 46.38
CA PHE A 194 -57.03 71.40 46.86
C PHE A 194 -57.15 71.40 48.40
N LEU A 195 -56.05 71.59 49.13
CA LEU A 195 -56.05 71.73 50.59
C LEU A 195 -56.78 73.00 51.04
N SER A 196 -56.66 74.12 50.31
CA SER A 196 -57.45 75.31 50.59
C SER A 196 -58.95 75.10 50.34
N THR A 197 -59.32 74.35 49.29
CA THR A 197 -60.72 73.98 49.01
C THR A 197 -61.31 73.07 50.08
N ILE A 198 -60.55 72.07 50.56
CA ILE A 198 -60.95 71.17 51.66
C ILE A 198 -61.07 71.92 52.99
N ARG A 199 -60.23 72.93 53.22
CA ARG A 199 -60.26 73.77 54.42
C ARG A 199 -61.45 74.75 54.43
N ALA A 200 -61.93 75.15 53.25
CA ALA A 200 -63.08 76.03 53.09
C ALA A 200 -64.43 75.30 53.18
N ASP A 201 -64.52 74.04 52.72
CA ASP A 201 -65.72 73.21 52.87
C ASP A 201 -65.37 71.73 53.18
N PRO A 202 -65.54 71.29 54.43
CA PRO A 202 -65.23 69.92 54.88
C PRO A 202 -66.03 68.82 54.18
N LYS A 203 -67.13 69.16 53.49
CA LYS A 203 -67.96 68.17 52.78
C LYS A 203 -67.27 67.56 51.56
N ASN A 204 -66.17 68.14 51.09
CA ASN A 204 -65.42 67.65 49.93
C ASN A 204 -64.34 66.60 50.26
N VAL A 205 -64.12 66.31 51.54
CA VAL A 205 -63.13 65.31 52.01
C VAL A 205 -63.34 63.90 51.41
N PRO A 206 -64.57 63.37 51.28
CA PRO A 206 -64.77 62.02 50.73
C PRO A 206 -64.39 61.90 49.25
N TYR A 207 -64.66 62.94 48.45
CA TYR A 207 -64.29 62.96 47.04
C TYR A 207 -62.76 63.02 46.87
N ALA A 208 -62.10 63.70 47.80
CA ALA A 208 -60.65 63.79 47.83
C ALA A 208 -59.98 62.45 48.15
N THR A 209 -60.50 61.70 49.13
CA THR A 209 -60.01 60.36 49.43
C THR A 209 -60.22 59.38 48.28
N VAL A 210 -61.34 59.46 47.55
CA VAL A 210 -61.59 58.62 46.37
C VAL A 210 -60.60 58.92 45.23
N LEU A 211 -60.30 60.20 44.97
CA LEU A 211 -59.37 60.60 43.92
C LEU A 211 -57.93 60.11 44.23
N VAL A 212 -57.47 60.30 45.47
CA VAL A 212 -56.14 59.82 45.91
C VAL A 212 -56.06 58.30 45.85
N SER A 213 -57.14 57.61 46.21
CA SER A 213 -57.24 56.15 46.11
C SER A 213 -57.13 55.67 44.67
N LEU A 214 -57.79 56.34 43.72
CA LEU A 214 -57.73 56.02 42.29
C LEU A 214 -56.34 56.28 41.69
N ILE A 215 -55.68 57.38 42.07
CA ILE A 215 -54.31 57.68 41.65
C ILE A 215 -53.33 56.63 42.21
N SER A 216 -53.49 56.23 43.47
CA SER A 216 -52.71 55.14 44.09
C SER A 216 -52.94 53.80 43.37
N LEU A 217 -54.18 53.51 42.98
CA LEU A 217 -54.55 52.31 42.23
C LEU A 217 -53.93 52.31 40.83
N PHE A 218 -53.91 53.46 40.16
CA PHE A 218 -53.30 53.63 38.84
C PHE A 218 -51.78 53.44 38.87
N PHE A 219 -51.09 53.99 39.88
CA PHE A 219 -49.65 53.76 40.09
C PHE A 219 -49.33 52.31 40.48
N SER A 220 -50.22 51.67 41.24
CA SER A 220 -50.11 50.23 41.56
C SER A 220 -50.30 49.35 40.31
N PHE A 221 -51.13 49.78 39.36
CA PHE A 221 -51.33 49.07 38.09
C PHE A 221 -50.15 49.25 37.12
N LEU A 222 -49.53 50.43 37.09
CA LEU A 222 -48.37 50.72 36.22
C LEU A 222 -47.10 49.94 36.62
N THR A 223 -46.95 49.62 37.91
CA THR A 223 -45.84 48.80 38.43
C THR A 223 -46.05 47.29 38.23
N PHE A 224 -47.25 46.88 37.81
CA PHE A 224 -47.61 45.47 37.62
C PHE A 224 -47.52 45.03 36.15
N LYS A 225 -46.32 45.11 35.57
CA LYS A 225 -45.98 44.28 34.38
C LYS A 225 -44.94 43.25 34.76
N ILE A 226 -45.42 42.13 35.31
CA ILE A 226 -44.64 40.90 35.44
C ILE A 226 -44.45 40.34 34.03
N GLY A 227 -43.26 40.55 33.47
CA GLY A 227 -42.82 39.87 32.26
C GLY A 227 -42.68 38.38 32.55
N LYS A 228 -43.60 37.56 32.06
CA LYS A 228 -43.41 36.10 32.01
C LYS A 228 -42.39 35.79 30.91
N SER A 229 -41.12 35.68 31.26
CA SER A 229 -40.17 35.00 30.37
C SER A 229 -40.10 33.53 30.76
N PHE A 230 -40.63 32.67 29.88
CA PHE A 230 -40.37 31.24 29.96
C PHE A 230 -38.92 31.02 29.55
N THR A 231 -38.02 30.94 30.52
CA THR A 231 -36.69 30.37 30.27
C THR A 231 -36.80 28.88 30.53
N LYS A 232 -36.79 28.11 29.43
CA LYS A 232 -36.66 26.65 29.44
C LYS A 232 -35.21 26.35 29.85
N ASN A 233 -34.92 26.39 31.14
CA ASN A 233 -33.65 25.89 31.62
C ASN A 233 -33.77 24.38 31.72
N THR A 234 -33.24 23.68 30.71
CA THR A 234 -32.79 22.30 30.83
C THR A 234 -31.67 22.28 31.87
N ILE A 235 -32.04 22.17 33.14
CA ILE A 235 -31.10 21.75 34.17
C ILE A 235 -30.97 20.24 33.97
N GLY A 236 -29.89 19.83 33.29
CA GLY A 236 -29.48 18.45 33.33
C GLY A 236 -29.10 18.13 34.78
N GLN A 237 -29.99 17.47 35.52
CA GLN A 237 -29.58 16.79 36.74
C GLN A 237 -28.61 15.68 36.33
N THR A 238 -27.32 15.89 36.58
CA THR A 238 -26.29 14.86 36.58
C THR A 238 -26.46 13.97 37.81
N GLU A 239 -27.60 13.28 37.90
CA GLU A 239 -27.77 12.11 38.77
C GLU A 239 -28.22 10.92 37.91
N ILE A 240 -27.40 10.60 36.92
CA ILE A 240 -27.24 9.20 36.51
C ILE A 240 -25.75 8.94 36.65
N LYS A 241 -25.36 8.19 37.69
CA LYS A 241 -24.05 7.55 37.75
C LYS A 241 -23.78 6.92 36.39
N THR A 242 -22.71 7.40 35.76
CA THR A 242 -22.11 6.88 34.54
C THR A 242 -22.06 5.35 34.59
N LEU A 243 -23.03 4.70 33.95
CA LEU A 243 -23.01 3.25 33.71
C LEU A 243 -21.96 2.87 32.65
N TYR A 244 -21.39 3.87 31.99
CA TYR A 244 -20.28 3.75 31.05
C TYR A 244 -18.99 4.24 31.69
N ASP A 245 -18.67 3.68 32.86
CA ASP A 245 -17.27 3.52 33.21
C ASP A 245 -16.73 2.34 32.38
N GLU A 246 -15.59 2.50 31.72
CA GLU A 246 -15.04 1.47 30.83
C GLU A 246 -14.82 0.15 31.58
N GLU A 247 -14.38 0.25 32.83
CA GLU A 247 -14.18 -0.88 33.73
C GLU A 247 -15.50 -1.61 34.00
N ILE A 248 -16.60 -0.88 34.19
CA ILE A 248 -17.92 -1.48 34.43
C ILE A 248 -18.42 -2.20 33.17
N ALA A 249 -18.25 -1.62 31.99
CA ALA A 249 -18.68 -2.26 30.73
C ALA A 249 -17.92 -3.56 30.45
N GLU A 250 -16.62 -3.59 30.71
CA GLU A 250 -15.78 -4.78 30.60
C GLU A 250 -16.20 -5.88 31.59
N VAL A 251 -16.38 -5.52 32.87
CA VAL A 251 -16.87 -6.45 33.90
C VAL A 251 -18.22 -7.04 33.50
N ARG A 252 -19.15 -6.22 33.00
CA ARG A 252 -20.45 -6.68 32.51
C ARG A 252 -20.31 -7.66 31.36
N LEU A 253 -19.52 -7.35 30.33
CA LEU A 253 -19.32 -8.27 29.21
C LEU A 253 -18.82 -9.64 29.69
N ASN A 254 -17.84 -9.65 30.60
CA ASN A 254 -17.32 -10.89 31.19
C ASN A 254 -18.36 -11.64 32.04
N GLU A 255 -19.21 -10.94 32.80
CA GLU A 255 -20.32 -11.55 33.54
C GLU A 255 -21.31 -12.25 32.60
N TYR A 256 -21.65 -11.63 31.46
CA TYR A 256 -22.60 -12.22 30.52
C TYR A 256 -22.03 -13.39 29.75
N ILE A 257 -20.76 -13.29 29.30
CA ILE A 257 -20.03 -14.43 28.74
C ILE A 257 -20.10 -15.61 29.72
N GLU A 258 -19.79 -15.39 31.00
CA GLU A 258 -19.83 -16.44 32.01
C GLU A 258 -21.23 -17.04 32.21
N LYS A 259 -22.27 -16.21 32.27
CA LYS A 259 -23.66 -16.69 32.42
C LYS A 259 -24.10 -17.56 31.24
N ILE A 260 -23.76 -17.15 30.01
CA ILE A 260 -24.06 -17.92 28.79
C ILE A 260 -23.26 -19.23 28.77
N THR A 261 -21.97 -19.20 29.14
CA THR A 261 -21.16 -20.43 29.22
C THR A 261 -21.66 -21.41 30.28
N LYS A 262 -22.17 -20.92 31.42
CA LYS A 262 -22.82 -21.76 32.45
C LYS A 262 -24.08 -22.46 31.95
N MET A 263 -24.69 -22.00 30.86
CA MET A 263 -25.82 -22.66 30.19
C MET A 263 -25.38 -23.73 29.18
N GLY A 264 -24.10 -24.11 29.16
CA GLY A 264 -23.55 -25.10 28.24
C GLY A 264 -23.30 -24.56 26.83
N VAL A 265 -23.26 -23.23 26.65
CA VAL A 265 -23.04 -22.60 25.35
C VAL A 265 -21.58 -22.16 25.21
N LYS A 266 -20.88 -22.67 24.21
CA LYS A 266 -19.52 -22.20 23.86
C LYS A 266 -19.63 -20.96 22.98
N ILE A 267 -18.92 -19.89 23.33
CA ILE A 267 -18.99 -18.61 22.60
C ILE A 267 -17.73 -18.45 21.74
N VAL A 268 -17.93 -18.09 20.47
CA VAL A 268 -16.87 -17.78 19.50
C VAL A 268 -17.09 -16.38 18.94
N PHE A 269 -16.23 -15.44 19.30
CA PHE A 269 -16.21 -14.10 18.70
C PHE A 269 -15.40 -14.12 17.41
N ILE A 270 -15.95 -13.55 16.34
CA ILE A 270 -15.26 -13.35 15.06
C ILE A 270 -15.05 -11.85 14.90
N LEU A 271 -13.80 -11.40 14.97
CA LEU A 271 -13.43 -9.99 14.81
C LEU A 271 -12.86 -9.79 13.39
N ASP A 272 -13.65 -9.21 12.49
CA ASP A 272 -13.27 -8.98 11.09
C ASP A 272 -12.89 -7.51 10.82
N GLU A 273 -12.24 -7.29 9.68
CA GLU A 273 -11.79 -5.99 9.17
C GLU A 273 -10.71 -5.30 10.02
N LEU A 274 -9.95 -6.08 10.82
CA LEU A 274 -8.78 -5.58 11.56
C LEU A 274 -7.62 -5.14 10.65
N ASP A 275 -7.68 -5.46 9.34
CA ASP A 275 -6.73 -4.99 8.34
C ASP A 275 -6.96 -3.53 7.89
N LYS A 276 -8.02 -2.87 8.39
CA LYS A 276 -8.27 -1.45 8.11
C LYS A 276 -7.34 -0.51 8.88
N PHE A 277 -6.83 -0.91 10.04
CA PHE A 277 -5.95 -0.09 10.87
C PHE A 277 -4.66 0.24 10.11
N GLU A 278 -4.49 1.51 9.73
CA GLU A 278 -3.38 1.94 8.87
C GLU A 278 -2.08 2.11 9.64
N LYS A 279 -2.16 2.51 10.91
CA LYS A 279 -1.00 2.71 11.79
C LYS A 279 -0.87 1.54 12.77
N GLU A 280 0.36 1.09 12.98
CA GLU A 280 0.66 -0.02 13.88
C GLU A 280 0.27 0.28 15.33
N ASP A 281 0.51 1.52 15.79
CA ASP A 281 0.21 1.98 17.14
C ASP A 281 -1.30 1.95 17.47
N GLU A 282 -2.16 2.20 16.48
CA GLU A 282 -3.62 2.19 16.66
C GLU A 282 -4.13 0.76 16.89
N LEU A 283 -3.57 -0.21 16.16
CA LEU A 283 -3.90 -1.62 16.34
C LEU A 283 -3.34 -2.18 17.66
N ASP A 284 -2.17 -1.72 18.10
CA ASP A 284 -1.64 -2.08 19.41
C ASP A 284 -2.47 -1.54 20.55
N THR A 285 -2.93 -0.30 20.42
CA THR A 285 -3.85 0.29 21.39
C THR A 285 -5.13 -0.54 21.43
N PHE A 286 -5.73 -0.85 20.28
CA PHE A 286 -6.92 -1.69 20.16
C PHE A 286 -6.74 -3.07 20.84
N LEU A 287 -5.63 -3.76 20.57
CA LEU A 287 -5.37 -5.10 21.13
C LEU A 287 -4.98 -5.04 22.60
N GLY A 288 -4.26 -4.01 23.02
CA GLY A 288 -3.93 -3.75 24.43
C GLY A 288 -5.20 -3.50 25.24
N GLU A 289 -6.15 -2.74 24.70
CA GLU A 289 -7.46 -2.50 25.32
C GLU A 289 -8.33 -3.76 25.38
N LEU A 290 -8.26 -4.63 24.37
CA LEU A 290 -8.99 -5.91 24.35
C LEU A 290 -8.30 -7.03 25.11
N LYS A 291 -7.04 -6.87 25.50
CA LYS A 291 -6.24 -7.92 26.15
C LYS A 291 -6.98 -8.62 27.30
N PRO A 292 -7.60 -7.91 28.28
CA PRO A 292 -8.31 -8.57 29.39
C PRO A 292 -9.44 -9.49 28.94
N ILE A 293 -10.13 -9.14 27.85
CA ILE A 293 -11.24 -9.91 27.28
C ILE A 293 -10.71 -11.10 26.49
N LEU A 294 -9.66 -10.89 25.68
CA LEU A 294 -9.06 -11.95 24.84
C LEU A 294 -8.42 -13.07 25.67
N ILE A 295 -7.91 -12.77 26.86
CA ILE A 295 -7.25 -13.74 27.76
C ILE A 295 -8.17 -14.33 28.84
N ASN A 296 -9.47 -13.99 28.85
CA ASN A 296 -10.38 -14.36 29.94
C ASN A 296 -10.62 -15.88 30.07
N GLY A 297 -10.25 -16.68 29.06
CA GLY A 297 -10.40 -18.14 29.04
C GLY A 297 -11.84 -18.64 29.00
N LYS A 298 -12.81 -17.77 28.72
CA LYS A 298 -14.25 -18.10 28.71
C LYS A 298 -14.87 -18.07 27.31
N ALA A 299 -14.27 -17.34 26.38
CA ALA A 299 -14.70 -17.28 24.98
C ALA A 299 -13.52 -17.52 24.03
N THR A 300 -13.82 -18.07 22.86
CA THR A 300 -12.85 -18.21 21.76
C THR A 300 -12.89 -16.97 20.89
N PHE A 301 -11.75 -16.47 20.43
CA PHE A 301 -11.65 -15.28 19.58
C PHE A 301 -10.95 -15.61 18.28
N LEU A 302 -11.60 -15.35 17.14
CA LEU A 302 -11.03 -15.44 15.81
C LEU A 302 -10.76 -14.03 15.29
N LEU A 303 -9.49 -13.64 15.21
CA LEU A 303 -9.04 -12.36 14.70
C LEU A 303 -8.75 -12.47 13.20
N ILE A 304 -9.58 -11.90 12.34
CA ILE A 304 -9.36 -11.92 10.89
C ILE A 304 -8.51 -10.71 10.50
N THR A 305 -7.29 -10.95 10.02
CA THR A 305 -6.29 -9.90 9.80
C THR A 305 -5.61 -9.96 8.43
N GLY A 306 -4.90 -8.89 8.08
CA GLY A 306 -4.01 -8.85 6.92
C GLY A 306 -2.70 -9.59 7.18
N GLN A 307 -1.95 -9.91 6.12
CA GLN A 307 -0.65 -10.57 6.21
C GLN A 307 0.40 -9.76 7.01
N ASN A 308 0.35 -8.42 6.93
CA ASN A 308 1.28 -7.55 7.65
C ASN A 308 1.22 -7.80 9.17
N PHE A 309 0.02 -8.07 9.68
CA PHE A 309 -0.18 -8.34 11.11
C PHE A 309 0.44 -9.67 11.55
N SER A 310 0.30 -10.73 10.74
CA SER A 310 0.97 -12.01 11.02
C SER A 310 2.49 -11.90 10.96
N ASN A 311 3.03 -11.18 9.97
CA ASN A 311 4.48 -10.92 9.92
C ASN A 311 4.97 -10.11 11.13
N ARG A 312 4.11 -9.26 11.68
CA ARG A 312 4.40 -8.49 12.89
C ARG A 312 4.42 -9.38 14.14
N LEU A 313 3.52 -10.35 14.25
CA LEU A 313 3.59 -11.39 15.29
C LEU A 313 4.94 -12.13 15.24
N GLU A 314 5.40 -12.51 14.05
CA GLU A 314 6.72 -13.15 13.87
C GLU A 314 7.90 -12.25 14.28
N LYS A 315 7.81 -10.93 14.06
CA LYS A 315 8.85 -9.98 14.49
C LYS A 315 8.83 -9.75 16.00
N THR A 316 7.63 -9.64 16.58
CA THR A 316 7.44 -9.31 17.99
C THR A 316 7.65 -10.51 18.91
N SER A 317 7.57 -11.75 18.41
CA SER A 317 7.95 -12.93 19.18
C SER A 317 9.43 -12.99 19.56
N MET A 318 10.27 -12.15 18.93
CA MET A 318 11.69 -11.99 19.30
C MET A 318 11.92 -10.87 20.32
N VAL A 319 10.87 -10.14 20.72
CA VAL A 319 10.93 -9.05 21.69
C VAL A 319 10.35 -9.54 23.02
N ASP A 320 11.08 -9.30 24.12
CA ASP A 320 10.62 -9.67 25.46
C ASP A 320 9.36 -8.86 25.86
N ASP A 321 8.41 -9.49 26.54
CA ASP A 321 7.11 -8.91 26.96
C ASP A 321 6.20 -8.34 25.85
N ALA A 322 6.31 -8.83 24.62
CA ALA A 322 5.40 -8.39 23.55
C ALA A 322 3.93 -8.77 23.79
N ILE A 323 3.02 -7.80 23.63
CA ILE A 323 1.57 -7.98 23.83
C ILE A 323 0.99 -9.09 22.94
N LEU A 324 1.38 -9.10 21.66
CA LEU A 324 0.81 -9.98 20.63
C LEU A 324 1.06 -11.48 20.92
N PRO A 325 2.30 -11.95 21.13
CA PRO A 325 2.56 -13.33 21.53
C PRO A 325 1.88 -13.75 22.84
N SER A 326 1.60 -12.82 23.75
CA SER A 326 0.95 -13.12 25.03
C SER A 326 -0.55 -13.39 24.92
N ILE A 327 -1.19 -12.99 23.82
CA ILE A 327 -2.65 -13.12 23.62
C ILE A 327 -2.98 -14.29 22.69
N VAL A 328 -2.15 -14.51 21.66
CA VAL A 328 -2.45 -15.41 20.54
C VAL A 328 -1.94 -16.82 20.83
N GLN A 329 -2.82 -17.81 20.73
CA GLN A 329 -2.43 -19.22 20.82
C GLN A 329 -1.79 -19.71 19.52
N ASP A 330 -2.45 -19.48 18.38
CA ASP A 330 -1.96 -19.93 17.08
C ASP A 330 -2.43 -19.01 15.93
N THR A 331 -1.73 -19.10 14.80
CA THR A 331 -2.01 -18.35 13.58
C THR A 331 -2.29 -19.29 12.41
N TYR A 332 -3.52 -19.23 11.92
CA TYR A 332 -3.97 -19.92 10.72
C TYR A 332 -3.83 -19.01 9.51
N ARG A 333 -2.98 -19.42 8.57
CA ARG A 333 -2.71 -18.64 7.36
C ARG A 333 -3.49 -19.17 6.17
N ILE A 334 -4.25 -18.30 5.52
CA ILE A 334 -4.90 -18.59 4.25
C ILE A 334 -3.94 -18.24 3.11
N SER A 335 -3.43 -19.29 2.47
CA SER A 335 -2.44 -19.19 1.38
C SER A 335 -3.07 -18.65 0.10
N LEU A 336 -2.24 -18.13 -0.80
CA LEU A 336 -2.71 -17.81 -2.14
C LEU A 336 -3.11 -19.11 -2.87
N PRO A 337 -4.24 -19.10 -3.60
CA PRO A 337 -4.71 -20.25 -4.34
C PRO A 337 -3.68 -20.77 -5.35
N LYS A 338 -3.67 -22.08 -5.55
CA LYS A 338 -2.92 -22.71 -6.62
C LYS A 338 -3.62 -22.52 -7.97
N ASP A 339 -2.89 -22.78 -9.05
CA ASP A 339 -3.43 -22.64 -10.40
C ASP A 339 -4.63 -23.57 -10.60
N GLU A 340 -4.56 -24.80 -10.05
CA GLU A 340 -5.64 -25.78 -10.15
C GLU A 340 -6.92 -25.35 -9.41
N GLU A 341 -6.78 -24.61 -8.29
CA GLU A 341 -7.91 -24.12 -7.51
C GLU A 341 -8.60 -22.94 -8.23
N LEU A 342 -7.83 -22.07 -8.89
CA LEU A 342 -8.37 -20.98 -9.71
C LEU A 342 -8.97 -21.50 -11.02
N GLU A 343 -8.40 -22.55 -11.60
CA GLU A 343 -8.99 -23.26 -12.74
C GLU A 343 -10.33 -23.88 -12.37
N ALA A 344 -10.41 -24.60 -11.24
CA ALA A 344 -11.66 -25.16 -10.74
C ALA A 344 -12.70 -24.08 -10.45
N LEU A 345 -12.30 -22.93 -9.89
CA LEU A 345 -13.19 -21.78 -9.71
C LEU A 345 -13.69 -21.26 -11.06
N PHE A 346 -12.80 -21.08 -12.03
CA PHE A 346 -13.17 -20.56 -13.34
C PHE A 346 -14.13 -21.50 -14.09
N LEU A 347 -13.91 -22.81 -14.00
CA LEU A 347 -14.79 -23.82 -14.58
C LEU A 347 -16.19 -23.85 -13.93
N LYS A 348 -16.31 -23.51 -12.64
CA LYS A 348 -17.63 -23.32 -11.99
C LYS A 348 -18.36 -22.09 -12.52
N ILE A 349 -17.62 -21.05 -12.90
CA ILE A 349 -18.18 -19.79 -13.41
C ILE A 349 -18.49 -19.89 -14.92
N ALA A 350 -17.65 -20.55 -15.69
CA ALA A 350 -17.76 -20.66 -17.15
C ALA A 350 -18.69 -21.84 -17.53
N GLN A 351 -19.77 -21.54 -18.25
CA GLN A 351 -20.79 -22.52 -18.67
C GLN A 351 -20.49 -23.12 -20.07
N ASN A 352 -19.26 -23.53 -20.36
CA ASN A 352 -18.84 -23.81 -21.75
C ASN A 352 -18.98 -25.28 -22.20
N GLU A 353 -19.67 -25.49 -23.33
CA GLU A 353 -19.82 -26.79 -24.03
C GLU A 353 -18.83 -26.99 -25.21
N THR A 354 -18.20 -25.93 -25.73
CA THR A 354 -17.24 -26.02 -26.85
C THR A 354 -16.10 -25.01 -26.70
N LEU A 355 -14.88 -25.47 -26.46
CA LEU A 355 -13.68 -24.62 -26.39
C LEU A 355 -12.47 -25.28 -27.07
N ASP A 356 -11.71 -24.46 -27.80
CA ASP A 356 -10.29 -24.74 -28.04
C ASP A 356 -9.57 -24.58 -26.69
N GLU A 357 -9.13 -25.71 -26.13
CA GLU A 357 -8.49 -25.82 -24.83
C GLU A 357 -7.29 -24.87 -24.69
N SER A 358 -6.60 -24.55 -25.80
CA SER A 358 -5.41 -23.69 -25.78
C SER A 358 -5.73 -22.22 -25.53
N VAL A 359 -6.69 -21.63 -26.26
CA VAL A 359 -7.06 -20.21 -26.12
C VAL A 359 -7.70 -19.94 -24.75
N TYR A 360 -8.52 -20.88 -24.28
CA TYR A 360 -9.13 -20.81 -22.97
C TYR A 360 -8.09 -20.82 -21.85
N LYS A 361 -7.13 -21.74 -21.93
CA LYS A 361 -6.04 -21.86 -20.97
C LYS A 361 -5.15 -20.62 -20.95
N ASP A 362 -4.84 -20.06 -22.12
CA ASP A 362 -4.08 -18.81 -22.21
C ASP A 362 -4.83 -17.64 -21.55
N TYR A 363 -6.14 -17.54 -21.78
CA TYR A 363 -6.97 -16.53 -21.13
C TYR A 363 -7.04 -16.71 -19.61
N LEU A 364 -7.24 -17.94 -19.13
CA LEU A 364 -7.24 -18.27 -17.70
C LEU A 364 -5.88 -17.91 -17.06
N ASN A 365 -4.76 -18.26 -17.69
CA ASN A 365 -3.44 -17.90 -17.18
C ASN A 365 -3.23 -16.37 -17.11
N SER A 366 -3.73 -15.63 -18.11
CA SER A 366 -3.76 -14.16 -18.09
C SER A 366 -4.56 -13.63 -16.90
N LEU A 367 -5.73 -14.22 -16.60
CA LEU A 367 -6.53 -13.86 -15.43
C LEU A 367 -5.82 -14.18 -14.11
N ILE A 368 -5.15 -15.34 -14.00
CA ILE A 368 -4.37 -15.73 -12.82
C ILE A 368 -3.25 -14.70 -12.56
N LEU A 369 -2.51 -14.32 -13.62
CA LEU A 369 -1.44 -13.33 -13.54
C LEU A 369 -1.97 -11.96 -13.10
N LYS A 370 -2.97 -11.41 -13.82
CA LYS A 370 -3.55 -10.09 -13.56
C LYS A 370 -4.20 -10.00 -12.19
N SER A 371 -4.86 -11.08 -11.75
CA SER A 371 -5.47 -11.15 -10.42
C SER A 371 -4.44 -11.27 -9.29
N LYS A 372 -3.17 -11.55 -9.61
CA LYS A 372 -2.12 -11.86 -8.63
C LYS A 372 -2.54 -13.05 -7.74
N ARG A 373 -3.32 -13.97 -8.30
CA ARG A 373 -3.97 -15.09 -7.61
C ARG A 373 -4.98 -14.69 -6.52
N ILE A 374 -5.38 -13.42 -6.41
CA ILE A 374 -6.38 -13.00 -5.41
C ILE A 374 -7.78 -13.28 -5.96
N PRO A 375 -8.59 -14.19 -5.36
CA PRO A 375 -9.92 -14.55 -5.84
C PRO A 375 -10.86 -13.38 -6.04
N ARG A 376 -10.91 -12.45 -5.06
CA ARG A 376 -11.72 -11.24 -5.19
C ARG A 376 -11.32 -10.42 -6.43
N LYS A 377 -10.02 -10.32 -6.72
CA LYS A 377 -9.53 -9.60 -7.90
C LYS A 377 -9.82 -10.38 -9.18
N PHE A 378 -9.65 -11.71 -9.16
CA PHE A 378 -9.98 -12.62 -10.26
C PHE A 378 -11.42 -12.45 -10.73
N ILE A 379 -12.37 -12.54 -9.80
CA ILE A 379 -13.81 -12.38 -10.07
C ILE A 379 -14.13 -10.95 -10.53
N ASN A 380 -13.50 -9.93 -9.93
CA ASN A 380 -13.72 -8.54 -10.35
C ASN A 380 -13.24 -8.28 -11.79
N ILE A 381 -12.16 -8.94 -12.24
CA ILE A 381 -11.70 -8.85 -13.63
C ILE A 381 -12.73 -9.48 -14.55
N LEU A 382 -13.22 -10.69 -14.24
CA LEU A 382 -14.29 -11.34 -15.01
C LEU A 382 -15.53 -10.46 -15.13
N ARG A 383 -15.98 -9.86 -14.03
CA ARG A 383 -17.13 -8.93 -14.02
C ARG A 383 -16.91 -7.69 -14.87
N LYS A 384 -15.68 -7.17 -14.89
CA LYS A 384 -15.32 -5.99 -15.70
C LYS A 384 -15.31 -6.32 -17.20
N GLU A 385 -14.89 -7.53 -17.56
CA GLU A 385 -14.79 -7.98 -18.96
C GLU A 385 -16.07 -8.61 -19.49
N ALA A 386 -17.05 -8.91 -18.62
CA ALA A 386 -18.32 -9.50 -19.00
C ALA A 386 -19.24 -8.49 -19.72
N GLU A 387 -19.76 -8.91 -20.87
CA GLU A 387 -20.82 -8.25 -21.64
C GLU A 387 -22.13 -9.05 -21.49
N TRP A 388 -23.27 -8.46 -21.85
CA TRP A 388 -24.58 -9.12 -21.76
C TRP A 388 -25.10 -9.48 -23.15
N ASP A 389 -25.41 -10.75 -23.38
CA ASP A 389 -26.02 -11.22 -24.61
C ASP A 389 -27.53 -11.01 -24.57
N SER A 390 -27.99 -9.87 -25.09
CA SER A 390 -29.40 -9.52 -25.15
C SER A 390 -30.17 -10.25 -26.25
N SER A 391 -29.52 -11.07 -27.07
CA SER A 391 -30.17 -11.82 -28.15
C SER A 391 -30.85 -13.11 -27.66
N LEU A 392 -30.49 -13.58 -26.46
CA LEU A 392 -31.08 -14.74 -25.81
C LEU A 392 -32.36 -14.36 -25.05
N ASN A 393 -33.34 -15.27 -24.99
CA ASN A 393 -34.59 -15.11 -24.24
C ASN A 393 -34.35 -14.77 -22.75
N THR A 394 -33.23 -15.22 -22.20
CA THR A 394 -32.71 -14.79 -20.89
C THR A 394 -31.31 -14.22 -21.12
N PRO A 395 -31.08 -12.92 -20.85
CA PRO A 395 -29.77 -12.33 -21.05
C PRO A 395 -28.71 -13.08 -20.25
N LYS A 396 -27.67 -13.57 -20.94
CA LYS A 396 -26.56 -14.26 -20.30
C LYS A 396 -25.30 -13.40 -20.35
N PRO A 397 -24.52 -13.33 -19.26
CA PRO A 397 -23.23 -12.69 -19.29
C PRO A 397 -22.24 -13.54 -20.07
N TYR A 398 -21.38 -12.91 -20.86
CA TYR A 398 -20.35 -13.59 -21.63
C TYR A 398 -19.07 -12.75 -21.71
N ILE A 399 -17.93 -13.39 -21.96
CA ILE A 399 -16.67 -12.72 -22.27
C ILE A 399 -16.35 -12.95 -23.74
N LYS A 400 -16.04 -11.86 -24.45
CA LYS A 400 -15.58 -11.87 -25.83
C LYS A 400 -14.05 -11.86 -25.87
N ILE A 401 -13.44 -12.95 -26.33
CA ILE A 401 -12.02 -13.04 -26.61
C ILE A 401 -11.78 -12.72 -28.09
N SER A 402 -11.36 -11.49 -28.34
CA SER A 402 -10.95 -11.07 -29.68
C SER A 402 -9.64 -11.74 -30.08
N ARG A 403 -9.50 -12.08 -31.36
CA ARG A 403 -8.27 -12.71 -31.88
C ARG A 403 -7.02 -11.86 -31.70
N GLU A 404 -7.18 -10.54 -31.67
CA GLU A 404 -6.09 -9.58 -31.44
C GLU A 404 -5.48 -9.70 -30.04
N LYS A 405 -6.25 -10.16 -29.04
CA LYS A 405 -5.78 -10.34 -27.66
C LYS A 405 -5.11 -11.70 -27.41
N ILE A 406 -5.30 -12.69 -28.30
CA ILE A 406 -4.74 -14.04 -28.12
C ILE A 406 -3.21 -14.05 -27.96
N PRO A 407 -2.42 -13.29 -28.75
CA PRO A 407 -0.97 -13.21 -28.53
C PRO A 407 -0.61 -12.67 -27.14
N LEU A 408 -1.36 -11.69 -26.62
CA LEU A 408 -1.16 -11.15 -25.27
C LEU A 408 -1.35 -12.22 -24.20
N TYR A 409 -2.41 -13.01 -24.30
CA TYR A 409 -2.69 -14.09 -23.36
C TYR A 409 -1.62 -15.19 -23.40
N LYS A 410 -1.08 -15.52 -24.58
CA LYS A 410 0.03 -16.47 -24.73
C LYS A 410 1.30 -16.00 -24.02
N ILE A 411 1.57 -14.70 -24.04
CA ILE A 411 2.74 -14.15 -23.34
C ILE A 411 2.50 -14.15 -21.84
N ASP A 412 1.29 -13.81 -21.39
CA ASP A 412 0.92 -13.91 -19.98
C ASP A 412 1.07 -15.35 -19.45
N THR A 413 0.72 -16.37 -20.24
CA THR A 413 1.03 -17.78 -19.93
C THR A 413 2.53 -17.99 -19.73
N LYS A 414 3.36 -17.53 -20.67
CA LYS A 414 4.83 -17.68 -20.54
C LYS A 414 5.38 -16.95 -19.31
N PHE A 415 4.81 -15.79 -18.94
CA PHE A 415 5.18 -15.09 -17.72
C PHE A 415 4.83 -15.92 -16.48
N LEU A 416 3.61 -16.45 -16.41
CA LEU A 416 3.16 -17.30 -15.32
C LEU A 416 4.04 -18.56 -15.18
N ASP A 417 4.40 -19.20 -16.30
CA ASP A 417 5.33 -20.34 -16.33
C ASP A 417 6.72 -19.96 -15.77
N CYS A 418 7.22 -18.78 -16.12
CA CYS A 418 8.49 -18.29 -15.58
C CYS A 418 8.40 -18.11 -14.05
N ILE A 419 7.33 -17.48 -13.54
CA ILE A 419 7.09 -17.30 -12.10
C ILE A 419 7.04 -18.66 -11.39
N ASN A 420 6.20 -19.57 -11.87
CA ASN A 420 6.05 -20.91 -11.30
C ASN A 420 7.39 -21.67 -11.27
N SER A 421 8.20 -21.53 -12.32
CA SER A 421 9.53 -22.16 -12.37
C SER A 421 10.52 -21.59 -11.36
N VAL A 422 10.49 -20.26 -11.11
CA VAL A 422 11.37 -19.60 -10.13
C VAL A 422 11.00 -20.03 -8.72
N ILE A 423 9.70 -20.03 -8.40
CA ILE A 423 9.18 -20.42 -7.09
C ILE A 423 9.51 -21.88 -6.77
N LYS A 424 9.30 -22.79 -7.72
CA LYS A 424 9.56 -24.24 -7.54
C LYS A 424 11.02 -24.56 -7.22
N VAL A 425 11.96 -23.74 -7.68
CA VAL A 425 13.41 -23.98 -7.50
C VAL A 425 13.95 -23.36 -6.21
N ASN A 426 13.35 -22.28 -5.71
CA ASN A 426 14.00 -21.43 -4.68
C ASN A 426 13.30 -21.37 -3.34
N VAL A 427 12.10 -21.94 -3.22
CA VAL A 427 11.28 -21.80 -2.00
C VAL A 427 10.96 -23.18 -1.43
N ASP A 428 11.31 -23.40 -0.17
CA ASP A 428 10.83 -24.55 0.57
C ASP A 428 9.31 -24.45 0.71
N LYS A 429 8.60 -25.49 0.28
CA LYS A 429 7.13 -25.58 0.36
C LYS A 429 6.61 -25.44 1.79
N LYS A 430 7.45 -25.66 2.81
CA LYS A 430 7.08 -25.49 4.21
C LYS A 430 6.89 -24.03 4.63
N ASN A 431 7.56 -23.07 3.97
CA ASN A 431 7.39 -21.65 4.29
C ASN A 431 6.32 -21.02 3.37
N THR A 432 5.06 -21.28 3.69
CA THR A 432 3.90 -20.74 2.96
C THR A 432 3.86 -19.21 2.97
N SER A 433 4.38 -18.57 4.03
CA SER A 433 4.39 -17.11 4.12
C SER A 433 5.30 -16.44 3.11
N LEU A 434 6.52 -16.93 3.00
CA LEU A 434 7.48 -16.49 2.01
C LEU A 434 7.00 -16.84 0.60
N LEU A 435 6.40 -18.02 0.42
CA LEU A 435 5.87 -18.47 -0.87
C LEU A 435 4.84 -17.49 -1.43
N ASP A 436 3.80 -17.16 -0.66
CA ASP A 436 2.75 -16.25 -1.12
C ASP A 436 3.32 -14.84 -1.36
N PHE A 437 4.25 -14.40 -0.50
CA PHE A 437 4.94 -13.12 -0.66
C PHE A 437 5.65 -13.06 -2.00
N LEU A 438 6.52 -14.02 -2.29
CA LEU A 438 7.27 -14.07 -3.54
C LEU A 438 6.31 -14.22 -4.73
N MET A 439 5.29 -15.06 -4.65
CA MET A 439 4.32 -15.24 -5.73
C MET A 439 3.60 -13.93 -6.07
N SER A 440 3.04 -13.25 -5.06
CA SER A 440 2.34 -11.98 -5.24
C SER A 440 3.25 -10.89 -5.80
N GLN A 441 4.47 -10.79 -5.25
CA GLN A 441 5.44 -9.78 -5.69
C GLN A 441 5.96 -10.07 -7.10
N LEU A 442 6.25 -11.33 -7.46
CA LEU A 442 6.68 -11.66 -8.81
C LEU A 442 5.59 -11.33 -9.85
N CYS A 443 4.30 -11.55 -9.55
CA CYS A 443 3.21 -11.08 -10.42
C CYS A 443 3.17 -9.55 -10.54
N ILE A 444 3.47 -8.79 -9.48
CA ILE A 444 3.59 -7.33 -9.54
C ILE A 444 4.78 -6.93 -10.42
N TYR A 445 5.90 -7.63 -10.28
CA TYR A 445 7.09 -7.41 -11.06
C TYR A 445 6.88 -7.67 -12.55
N THR A 446 6.19 -8.75 -12.92
CA THR A 446 5.84 -9.02 -14.31
C THR A 446 4.96 -7.93 -14.90
N GLU A 447 4.00 -7.40 -14.13
CA GLU A 447 3.20 -6.25 -14.57
C GLU A 447 4.08 -5.00 -14.76
N LYS A 448 5.02 -4.72 -13.84
CA LYS A 448 5.97 -3.61 -14.02
C LYS A 448 6.86 -3.81 -15.26
N VAL A 449 7.28 -5.04 -15.56
CA VAL A 449 7.99 -5.38 -16.81
C VAL A 449 7.11 -5.11 -18.02
N LYS A 450 5.86 -5.59 -18.03
CA LYS A 450 4.89 -5.34 -19.11
C LYS A 450 4.69 -3.84 -19.37
N LEU A 451 4.61 -3.04 -18.31
CA LEU A 451 4.50 -1.59 -18.40
C LEU A 451 5.71 -0.90 -19.04
N MET A 452 6.88 -1.56 -19.12
CA MET A 452 8.02 -1.03 -19.89
C MET A 452 7.76 -1.04 -21.40
N GLY A 453 6.82 -1.86 -21.87
CA GLY A 453 6.40 -1.90 -23.27
C GLY A 453 7.58 -2.20 -24.20
N ALA A 454 7.83 -1.31 -25.16
CA ALA A 454 8.97 -1.45 -26.09
C ALA A 454 10.27 -0.83 -25.56
N ALA A 455 10.25 -0.13 -24.42
CA ALA A 455 11.45 0.51 -23.91
C ALA A 455 12.44 -0.55 -23.39
N SER A 456 13.72 -0.34 -23.67
CA SER A 456 14.77 -1.07 -22.98
C SER A 456 14.82 -0.63 -21.52
N PHE A 457 14.96 -1.56 -20.59
CA PHE A 457 15.02 -1.28 -19.15
C PHE A 457 16.14 -2.07 -18.50
N GLN A 458 16.68 -1.55 -17.40
CA GLN A 458 17.52 -2.33 -16.50
C GLN A 458 16.62 -2.83 -15.34
N LEU A 459 16.95 -3.93 -14.66
CA LEU A 459 16.03 -4.44 -13.61
C LEU A 459 15.92 -3.46 -12.42
N GLU A 460 16.86 -2.53 -12.29
CA GLU A 460 16.89 -1.46 -11.31
C GLU A 460 15.88 -0.36 -11.64
N ASP A 461 15.41 -0.28 -12.88
CA ASP A 461 14.26 0.55 -13.23
C ASP A 461 12.96 0.00 -12.62
N ILE A 462 12.97 -1.27 -12.21
CA ILE A 462 11.89 -1.98 -11.53
C ILE A 462 12.23 -2.14 -10.05
N GLN A 463 12.36 -1.01 -9.34
CA GLN A 463 12.77 -1.01 -7.93
C GLN A 463 11.81 -1.78 -7.02
N ILE A 464 12.38 -2.43 -6.00
CA ILE A 464 11.61 -2.95 -4.86
C ILE A 464 11.11 -1.74 -4.07
N ASP A 465 9.80 -1.61 -3.95
CA ASP A 465 9.15 -0.49 -3.28
C ASP A 465 9.69 -0.33 -1.85
N GLU A 466 10.03 0.89 -1.44
CA GLU A 466 10.61 1.14 -0.10
C GLU A 466 9.69 0.72 1.05
N ASP A 467 8.39 0.87 0.85
CA ASP A 467 7.34 0.36 1.74
C ASP A 467 7.47 -1.14 2.05
N LEU A 468 8.00 -1.94 1.11
CA LEU A 468 8.20 -3.37 1.37
C LEU A 468 9.37 -3.59 2.32
N LYS A 469 10.43 -2.77 2.21
CA LYS A 469 11.62 -2.87 3.06
C LYS A 469 11.31 -2.58 4.52
N THR A 470 10.32 -1.73 4.80
CA THR A 470 9.87 -1.42 6.16
C THR A 470 8.90 -2.48 6.69
N LYS A 471 7.96 -2.95 5.86
CA LYS A 471 6.89 -3.88 6.26
C LYS A 471 7.39 -5.32 6.44
N PHE A 472 8.33 -5.81 5.62
CA PHE A 472 8.73 -7.23 5.61
C PHE A 472 10.12 -7.48 6.20
N PRO A 473 10.40 -8.70 6.72
CA PRO A 473 11.74 -9.06 7.19
C PRO A 473 12.80 -8.94 6.08
N LYS A 474 14.02 -8.54 6.42
CA LYS A 474 15.13 -8.37 5.47
C LYS A 474 15.36 -9.60 4.58
N TYR A 475 15.27 -10.80 5.15
CA TYR A 475 15.40 -12.06 4.41
C TYR A 475 14.38 -12.22 3.28
N TYR A 476 13.13 -11.74 3.46
CA TYR A 476 12.11 -11.77 2.40
C TYR A 476 12.52 -10.87 1.24
N ILE A 477 13.06 -9.69 1.54
CA ILE A 477 13.50 -8.71 0.53
C ILE A 477 14.73 -9.23 -0.21
N ASP A 478 15.71 -9.78 0.49
CA ASP A 478 16.89 -10.40 -0.13
C ASP A 478 16.46 -11.55 -1.06
N LYS A 479 15.53 -12.42 -0.62
CA LYS A 479 14.98 -13.50 -1.46
C LYS A 479 14.19 -13.01 -2.66
N LEU A 480 13.41 -11.94 -2.52
CA LEU A 480 12.73 -11.32 -3.64
C LEU A 480 13.73 -10.82 -4.69
N GLY A 481 14.82 -10.18 -4.27
CA GLY A 481 15.90 -9.74 -5.16
C GLY A 481 16.51 -10.90 -5.96
N GLU A 482 16.80 -12.03 -5.31
CA GLU A 482 17.27 -13.26 -5.97
C GLU A 482 16.24 -13.79 -6.97
N CYS A 483 14.96 -13.85 -6.58
CA CYS A 483 13.88 -14.33 -7.45
C CYS A 483 13.65 -13.45 -8.67
N ILE A 484 13.79 -12.12 -8.55
CA ILE A 484 13.65 -11.18 -9.69
C ILE A 484 14.74 -11.44 -10.73
N GLN A 485 15.98 -11.65 -10.30
CA GLN A 485 17.10 -11.96 -11.21
C GLN A 485 16.84 -13.29 -11.95
N LEU A 486 16.43 -14.32 -11.22
CA LEU A 486 16.10 -15.61 -11.81
C LEU A 486 14.89 -15.51 -12.75
N LEU A 487 13.90 -14.68 -12.41
CA LEU A 487 12.75 -14.43 -13.26
C LEU A 487 13.17 -13.80 -14.59
N ALA A 488 14.04 -12.77 -14.57
CA ALA A 488 14.56 -12.15 -15.78
C ALA A 488 15.35 -13.14 -16.67
N GLU A 489 16.20 -13.97 -16.05
CA GLU A 489 16.93 -15.03 -16.77
C GLU A 489 15.98 -16.09 -17.36
N LYS A 490 14.90 -16.44 -16.67
CA LYS A 490 13.86 -17.35 -17.20
C LYS A 490 13.09 -16.71 -18.35
N MET A 491 12.70 -15.45 -18.23
CA MET A 491 12.04 -14.70 -19.31
C MET A 491 12.93 -14.62 -20.57
N LYS A 492 14.23 -14.41 -20.39
CA LYS A 492 15.22 -14.43 -21.48
C LYS A 492 15.31 -15.81 -22.14
N LYS A 493 15.41 -16.89 -21.36
CA LYS A 493 15.44 -18.27 -21.89
C LYS A 493 14.14 -18.62 -22.64
N SER A 494 13.00 -18.15 -22.15
CA SER A 494 11.68 -18.31 -22.77
C SER A 494 11.44 -17.37 -23.96
N ARG A 495 12.46 -16.57 -24.35
CA ARG A 495 12.40 -15.58 -25.44
C ARG A 495 11.27 -14.56 -25.27
N ILE A 496 10.95 -14.19 -24.03
CA ILE A 496 10.08 -13.05 -23.72
C ILE A 496 10.91 -11.76 -23.76
N LEU A 497 12.12 -11.83 -23.21
CA LEU A 497 13.08 -10.74 -23.18
C LEU A 497 14.33 -11.07 -24.00
N THR A 498 14.92 -10.05 -24.59
CA THR A 498 16.31 -10.05 -25.08
C THR A 498 17.17 -9.25 -24.10
N TYR A 499 18.47 -9.55 -24.07
CA TYR A 499 19.42 -8.84 -23.22
C TYR A 499 20.55 -8.30 -24.11
N ASP A 500 20.70 -6.98 -24.11
CA ASP A 500 21.83 -6.31 -24.76
C ASP A 500 22.98 -6.20 -23.75
N VAL A 501 24.09 -6.86 -24.08
CA VAL A 501 25.31 -6.87 -23.26
C VAL A 501 25.98 -5.49 -23.26
N THR A 502 25.87 -4.75 -24.35
CA THR A 502 26.53 -3.45 -24.52
C THR A 502 25.88 -2.36 -23.66
N SER A 503 24.55 -2.24 -23.72
CA SER A 503 23.81 -1.30 -22.87
C SER A 503 23.46 -1.85 -21.49
N THR A 504 23.74 -3.13 -21.22
CA THR A 504 23.35 -3.85 -20.00
C THR A 504 21.85 -3.73 -19.70
N SER A 505 21.02 -3.88 -20.74
CA SER A 505 19.58 -3.66 -20.66
C SER A 505 18.78 -4.85 -21.22
N TYR A 506 17.55 -5.00 -20.73
CA TYR A 506 16.54 -5.92 -21.22
C TYR A 506 15.58 -5.18 -22.14
N ALA A 507 15.12 -5.85 -23.18
CA ALA A 507 14.02 -5.38 -24.01
C ALA A 507 13.09 -6.55 -24.32
N PHE A 508 11.84 -6.27 -24.69
CA PHE A 508 10.96 -7.32 -25.19
C PHE A 508 11.47 -7.86 -26.53
N SER A 509 11.40 -9.18 -26.70
CA SER A 509 11.77 -9.84 -27.95
C SER A 509 10.84 -9.48 -29.12
N GLU A 510 9.59 -9.19 -28.81
CA GLU A 510 8.54 -8.76 -29.73
C GLU A 510 7.75 -7.63 -29.07
N ILE A 511 7.50 -6.54 -29.80
CA ILE A 511 6.76 -5.39 -29.28
C ILE A 511 5.27 -5.72 -29.35
N TYR A 512 4.65 -5.84 -28.18
CA TYR A 512 3.21 -6.05 -28.06
C TYR A 512 2.54 -4.73 -27.66
N ARG A 513 1.47 -4.36 -28.37
CA ARG A 513 0.73 -3.13 -28.11
C ARG A 513 -0.46 -3.45 -27.20
N GLU A 514 -0.31 -3.20 -25.91
CA GLU A 514 -1.48 -2.96 -25.04
C GLU A 514 -1.98 -1.52 -25.26
N ASP A 515 -3.27 -1.28 -25.09
CA ASP A 515 -3.83 0.07 -24.97
C ASP A 515 -3.04 0.80 -23.85
N ASP A 516 -2.42 1.95 -24.15
CA ASP A 516 -1.49 2.73 -23.30
C ASP A 516 0.03 2.47 -23.47
N THR A 517 0.48 1.52 -24.28
CA THR A 517 1.92 1.21 -24.46
C THR A 517 2.73 2.43 -24.93
N PHE A 518 2.16 3.26 -25.80
CA PHE A 518 2.83 4.46 -26.31
C PHE A 518 3.07 5.51 -25.21
N ASP A 519 2.06 5.80 -24.40
CA ASP A 519 2.16 6.78 -23.33
C ASP A 519 3.13 6.34 -22.23
N LEU A 520 3.18 5.03 -21.94
CA LEU A 520 4.15 4.46 -21.03
C LEU A 520 5.57 4.55 -21.59
N THR A 521 5.78 4.16 -22.86
CA THR A 521 7.07 4.27 -23.55
C THR A 521 7.56 5.72 -23.56
N LYS A 522 6.66 6.67 -23.82
CA LYS A 522 6.93 8.11 -23.78
C LYS A 522 7.35 8.57 -22.37
N LYS A 523 6.63 8.18 -21.32
CA LYS A 523 6.96 8.52 -19.92
C LYS A 523 8.33 7.96 -19.53
N GLN A 524 8.63 6.73 -19.91
CA GLN A 524 9.90 6.08 -19.62
C GLN A 524 11.06 6.78 -20.35
N PHE A 525 10.90 7.07 -21.64
CA PHE A 525 11.88 7.86 -22.40
C PHE A 525 12.17 9.21 -21.73
N LEU A 526 11.15 9.96 -21.29
CA LEU A 526 11.35 11.24 -20.59
C LEU A 526 12.13 11.08 -19.26
N LYS A 527 11.89 9.98 -18.54
CA LYS A 527 12.64 9.65 -17.31
C LYS A 527 14.10 9.37 -17.63
N ASP A 528 14.38 8.61 -18.68
CA ASP A 528 15.75 8.26 -19.07
C ASP A 528 16.52 9.46 -19.62
N VAL A 529 15.86 10.35 -20.37
CA VAL A 529 16.43 11.63 -20.78
C VAL A 529 16.78 12.49 -19.56
N THR A 530 15.93 12.51 -18.54
CA THR A 530 16.19 13.26 -17.29
C THR A 530 17.40 12.69 -16.54
N LYS A 531 17.53 11.36 -16.46
CA LYS A 531 18.70 10.69 -15.87
C LYS A 531 19.97 10.99 -16.65
N PHE A 532 19.91 10.96 -17.98
CA PHE A 532 21.04 11.30 -18.84
C PHE A 532 21.48 12.76 -18.66
N GLU A 533 20.54 13.70 -18.59
CA GLU A 533 20.84 15.10 -18.28
C GLU A 533 21.58 15.25 -16.94
N LYS A 534 21.09 14.57 -15.89
CA LYS A 534 21.75 14.59 -14.56
C LYS A 534 23.17 14.06 -14.62
N LEU A 535 23.40 12.96 -15.34
CA LEU A 535 24.74 12.41 -15.54
C LEU A 535 25.69 13.47 -16.14
N ILE A 536 25.29 14.08 -17.26
CA ILE A 536 26.11 15.06 -17.98
C ILE A 536 26.40 16.28 -17.11
N ARG A 537 25.40 16.76 -16.37
CA ARG A 537 25.57 17.86 -15.40
C ARG A 537 26.52 17.49 -14.27
N GLY A 538 26.43 16.27 -13.74
CA GLY A 538 27.33 15.77 -12.71
C GLY A 538 28.78 15.71 -13.19
N ILE A 539 29.02 15.21 -14.41
CA ILE A 539 30.37 15.21 -15.02
C ILE A 539 30.91 16.64 -15.11
N HIS A 540 30.12 17.57 -15.63
CA HIS A 540 30.53 18.97 -15.77
C HIS A 540 30.82 19.64 -14.44
N LYS A 541 29.96 19.45 -13.43
CA LYS A 541 30.15 19.93 -12.07
C LYS A 541 31.46 19.42 -11.46
N GLU A 542 31.82 18.16 -11.70
CA GLU A 542 33.07 17.59 -11.19
C GLU A 542 34.32 18.19 -11.85
N ILE A 543 34.22 18.60 -13.13
CA ILE A 543 35.34 19.18 -13.88
C ILE A 543 35.51 20.67 -13.56
N TYR A 544 34.41 21.43 -13.54
CA TYR A 544 34.42 22.89 -13.49
C TYR A 544 34.03 23.49 -12.12
N TYR A 545 33.50 22.70 -11.19
CA TYR A 545 33.15 23.09 -9.82
C TYR A 545 32.06 24.20 -9.70
N TYR A 546 31.19 24.38 -10.69
CA TYR A 546 30.00 25.26 -10.61
C TYR A 546 28.76 24.61 -11.28
N GLU A 547 27.54 24.97 -10.82
CA GLU A 547 26.30 24.25 -11.19
C GLU A 547 25.45 24.92 -12.28
N GLU A 548 25.56 26.24 -12.47
CA GLU A 548 24.56 26.99 -13.21
C GLU A 548 25.01 27.27 -14.65
N SER A 549 24.69 26.33 -15.55
CA SER A 549 24.77 26.56 -16.99
C SER A 549 23.62 25.87 -17.72
N ALA A 550 23.15 26.49 -18.80
CA ALA A 550 22.19 25.88 -19.69
C ALA A 550 22.76 24.55 -20.23
N PHE A 551 21.92 23.52 -20.35
CA PHE A 551 22.37 22.16 -20.71
C PHE A 551 23.20 22.15 -21.99
N PHE A 552 22.82 22.96 -22.98
CA PHE A 552 23.55 23.09 -24.24
C PHE A 552 24.98 23.64 -24.07
N ASN A 553 25.19 24.59 -23.15
CA ASN A 553 26.52 25.11 -22.86
C ASN A 553 27.38 24.04 -22.17
N ILE A 554 26.78 23.27 -21.25
CA ILE A 554 27.44 22.15 -20.60
C ILE A 554 27.93 21.12 -21.64
N VAL A 555 27.07 20.74 -22.59
CA VAL A 555 27.43 19.80 -23.65
C VAL A 555 28.57 20.35 -24.53
N LYS A 556 28.56 21.65 -24.84
CA LYS A 556 29.65 22.31 -25.57
C LYS A 556 30.97 22.33 -24.81
N ASP A 557 30.94 22.63 -23.52
CA ASP A 557 32.15 22.61 -22.68
C ASP A 557 32.78 21.21 -22.67
N LEU A 558 31.95 20.17 -22.50
CA LEU A 558 32.40 18.77 -22.55
C LEU A 558 32.88 18.34 -23.95
N GLN A 559 32.35 18.95 -25.02
CA GLN A 559 32.83 18.73 -26.38
C GLN A 559 34.25 19.31 -26.58
N VAL A 560 34.54 20.49 -26.02
CA VAL A 560 35.89 21.09 -26.05
C VAL A 560 36.92 20.15 -25.41
N LEU A 561 36.52 19.48 -24.32
CA LEU A 561 37.35 18.49 -23.63
C LEU A 561 37.39 17.12 -24.33
N LYS A 562 36.70 16.95 -25.46
CA LYS A 562 36.55 15.67 -26.19
C LYS A 562 35.91 14.54 -25.36
N ILE A 563 35.13 14.89 -24.35
CA ILE A 563 34.28 13.96 -23.60
C ILE A 563 32.99 13.66 -24.38
N ILE A 564 32.55 14.62 -25.20
CA ILE A 564 31.44 14.46 -26.14
C ILE A 564 31.96 14.72 -27.57
N TYR A 565 31.72 13.78 -28.49
CA TYR A 565 32.09 13.96 -29.89
C TYR A 565 31.01 14.68 -30.70
N PRO A 566 31.35 15.31 -31.85
CA PRO A 566 30.36 15.97 -32.71
C PRO A 566 29.20 15.05 -33.16
N SER A 567 29.47 13.78 -33.43
CA SER A 567 28.43 12.79 -33.77
C SER A 567 27.45 12.56 -32.60
N THR A 568 27.97 12.48 -31.38
CA THR A 568 27.17 12.35 -30.15
C THR A 568 26.36 13.61 -29.88
N MET A 569 26.92 14.79 -30.18
CA MET A 569 26.22 16.06 -30.01
C MET A 569 24.93 16.11 -30.84
N PHE A 570 24.98 15.69 -32.11
CA PHE A 570 23.78 15.60 -32.95
C PHE A 570 22.70 14.69 -32.36
N THR A 571 23.10 13.52 -31.84
CA THR A 571 22.19 12.61 -31.14
C THR A 571 21.59 13.26 -29.89
N ILE A 572 22.40 13.95 -29.07
CA ILE A 572 21.92 14.65 -27.87
C ILE A 572 20.94 15.76 -28.24
N GLU A 573 21.24 16.58 -29.25
CA GLU A 573 20.36 17.63 -29.76
C GLU A 573 19.01 17.05 -30.18
N HIS A 574 19.02 15.99 -30.99
CA HIS A 574 17.81 15.32 -31.44
C HIS A 574 16.97 14.77 -30.26
N ILE A 575 17.61 14.17 -29.26
CA ILE A 575 16.93 13.65 -28.07
C ILE A 575 16.32 14.80 -27.23
N MET A 576 17.03 15.94 -27.10
CA MET A 576 16.51 17.11 -26.39
C MET A 576 15.32 17.75 -27.10
N GLU A 577 15.36 17.86 -28.43
CA GLU A 577 14.24 18.34 -29.23
C GLU A 577 12.99 17.49 -29.01
N LEU A 578 13.14 16.17 -29.04
CA LEU A 578 12.05 15.22 -28.80
C LEU A 578 11.51 15.28 -27.38
N ARG A 579 12.38 15.46 -26.38
CA ARG A 579 11.95 15.70 -25.00
C ARG A 579 11.05 16.94 -24.92
N THR A 580 11.43 18.04 -25.57
CA THR A 580 10.62 19.27 -25.61
C THR A 580 9.30 19.03 -26.33
N GLU A 581 9.29 18.32 -27.46
CA GLU A 581 8.07 17.97 -28.19
C GLU A 581 7.12 17.14 -27.32
N PHE A 582 7.63 16.07 -26.69
CA PHE A 582 6.85 15.20 -25.81
C PHE A 582 6.35 15.87 -24.53
N SER A 583 7.08 16.87 -24.02
CA SER A 583 6.67 17.66 -22.86
C SER A 583 5.64 18.74 -23.22
N SER A 584 5.56 19.13 -24.49
CA SER A 584 4.57 20.08 -24.98
C SER A 584 3.24 19.38 -25.28
N PHE A 585 2.11 20.03 -24.99
CA PHE A 585 0.77 19.51 -25.35
C PHE A 585 0.52 19.46 -26.88
N LYS A 586 1.49 19.89 -27.70
CA LYS A 586 1.40 19.90 -29.16
C LYS A 586 2.18 18.71 -29.72
N ASN A 587 1.61 17.51 -29.65
CA ASN A 587 2.11 16.38 -30.45
C ASN A 587 1.88 16.71 -31.94
N LYS A 588 2.91 17.21 -32.64
CA LYS A 588 2.82 17.56 -34.07
C LYS A 588 3.13 16.38 -34.98
N LYS A 589 3.79 15.33 -34.48
CA LYS A 589 4.13 14.12 -35.22
C LYS A 589 3.56 12.85 -34.56
N ASN A 590 3.13 11.91 -35.40
CA ASN A 590 2.79 10.54 -35.01
C ASN A 590 4.08 9.71 -34.94
N TYR A 591 4.75 9.74 -33.79
CA TYR A 591 5.90 8.87 -33.56
C TYR A 591 5.48 7.42 -33.41
N ARG A 592 6.30 6.52 -33.96
CA ARG A 592 6.13 5.07 -33.77
C ARG A 592 6.81 4.63 -32.47
N ILE A 593 6.27 3.62 -31.80
CA ILE A 593 6.83 3.07 -30.54
C ILE A 593 8.27 2.59 -30.78
N GLU A 594 8.51 2.00 -31.96
CA GLU A 594 9.79 1.50 -32.41
C GLU A 594 10.85 2.62 -32.48
N GLU A 595 10.47 3.82 -32.95
CA GLU A 595 11.37 4.98 -33.02
C GLU A 595 11.79 5.48 -31.63
N ILE A 596 10.85 5.50 -30.67
CA ILE A 596 11.16 5.90 -29.28
C ILE A 596 12.07 4.85 -28.61
N SER A 597 11.84 3.57 -28.90
CA SER A 597 12.68 2.48 -28.40
C SER A 597 14.12 2.59 -28.93
N ASP A 598 14.29 2.80 -30.23
CA ASP A 598 15.60 2.98 -30.86
C ASP A 598 16.35 4.18 -30.26
N LEU A 599 15.67 5.29 -30.02
CA LEU A 599 16.25 6.47 -29.39
C LEU A 599 16.64 6.22 -27.94
N THR A 600 15.84 5.46 -27.19
CA THR A 600 16.17 5.06 -25.82
C THR A 600 17.44 4.18 -25.81
N HIS A 601 17.56 3.26 -26.76
CA HIS A 601 18.76 2.46 -26.94
C HIS A 601 19.97 3.33 -27.29
N GLN A 602 19.82 4.30 -28.20
CA GLN A 602 20.88 5.24 -28.53
C GLN A 602 21.31 6.07 -27.31
N LEU A 603 20.35 6.56 -26.51
CA LEU A 603 20.62 7.29 -25.27
C LEU A 603 21.45 6.46 -24.30
N ASN A 604 21.08 5.20 -24.08
CA ASN A 604 21.80 4.28 -23.20
C ASN A 604 23.21 3.98 -23.72
N TYR A 605 23.38 3.83 -25.04
CA TYR A 605 24.70 3.69 -25.67
C TYR A 605 25.57 4.94 -25.45
N GLN A 606 25.03 6.14 -25.70
CA GLN A 606 25.76 7.39 -25.47
C GLN A 606 26.14 7.57 -24.01
N ARG A 607 25.28 7.13 -23.08
CA ARG A 607 25.56 7.15 -21.64
C ARG A 607 26.85 6.38 -21.30
N VAL A 608 26.96 5.14 -21.78
CA VAL A 608 28.15 4.30 -21.54
C VAL A 608 29.39 4.92 -22.20
N TYR A 609 29.27 5.32 -23.46
CA TYR A 609 30.37 5.90 -24.22
C TYR A 609 30.93 7.19 -23.60
N ILE A 610 30.04 8.09 -23.15
CA ILE A 610 30.46 9.34 -22.47
C ILE A 610 31.16 9.03 -21.14
N MET A 611 30.71 8.02 -20.39
CA MET A 611 31.37 7.60 -19.15
C MET A 611 32.78 7.06 -19.38
N GLU A 612 33.00 6.33 -20.47
CA GLU A 612 34.32 5.84 -20.87
C GLU A 612 35.26 7.01 -21.22
N LEU A 613 34.78 7.96 -22.02
CA LEU A 613 35.56 9.14 -22.42
C LEU A 613 35.86 10.06 -21.24
N TYR A 614 34.89 10.27 -20.37
CA TYR A 614 35.07 11.02 -19.13
C TYR A 614 36.11 10.36 -18.22
N THR A 615 36.05 9.04 -18.03
CA THR A 615 37.06 8.32 -17.25
C THR A 615 38.44 8.46 -17.87
N CYS A 616 38.55 8.35 -19.20
CA CYS A 616 39.81 8.56 -19.92
C CYS A 616 40.34 9.98 -19.73
N TYR A 617 39.47 11.00 -19.76
CA TYR A 617 39.84 12.37 -19.44
C TYR A 617 40.43 12.48 -18.02
N VAL A 618 39.76 11.93 -17.01
CA VAL A 618 40.25 11.97 -15.61
C VAL A 618 41.58 11.22 -15.45
N VAL A 619 41.76 10.10 -16.15
CA VAL A 619 43.01 9.33 -16.16
C VAL A 619 44.16 10.14 -16.78
N LYS A 620 43.91 10.85 -17.89
CA LYS A 620 44.88 11.76 -18.52
C LYS A 620 45.26 12.94 -17.64
N GLU A 621 44.31 13.47 -16.89
CA GLU A 621 44.56 14.54 -15.89
C GLU A 621 45.34 14.03 -14.67
N TYR A 622 45.33 12.73 -14.41
CA TYR A 622 46.02 12.13 -13.27
C TYR A 622 47.46 11.75 -13.58
N PHE A 623 47.70 11.15 -14.75
CA PHE A 623 49.03 10.69 -15.16
C PHE A 623 49.77 11.75 -15.98
N ASP A 624 51.06 11.89 -15.72
CA ASP A 624 51.93 12.76 -16.51
C ASP A 624 52.09 12.21 -17.94
N PRO A 625 51.65 12.96 -18.97
CA PRO A 625 51.71 12.50 -20.37
C PRO A 625 53.13 12.32 -20.89
N GLU A 626 54.15 12.93 -20.28
CA GLU A 626 55.55 12.70 -20.67
C GLU A 626 56.06 11.33 -20.23
N ARG A 627 55.49 10.80 -19.14
CA ARG A 627 55.88 9.52 -18.54
C ARG A 627 54.98 8.37 -18.96
N PHE A 628 53.70 8.60 -19.17
CA PHE A 628 52.72 7.54 -19.41
C PHE A 628 52.04 7.69 -20.77
N THR A 629 51.92 6.57 -21.50
CA THR A 629 51.09 6.48 -22.69
C THR A 629 49.70 6.00 -22.32
N ILE A 630 48.66 6.76 -22.68
CA ILE A 630 47.26 6.43 -22.40
C ILE A 630 46.51 6.21 -23.71
N GLU A 631 45.96 5.01 -23.88
CA GLU A 631 45.28 4.59 -25.11
C GLU A 631 43.89 4.03 -24.81
N LEU A 632 42.89 4.44 -25.59
CA LEU A 632 41.51 3.96 -25.51
C LEU A 632 41.30 2.72 -26.41
N GLY A 633 40.62 1.70 -25.89
CA GLY A 633 40.11 0.57 -26.68
C GLY A 633 41.20 -0.24 -27.40
N ARG A 634 42.40 -0.37 -26.82
CA ARG A 634 43.50 -1.08 -27.48
C ARG A 634 43.42 -2.57 -27.23
N GLU A 635 43.55 -3.35 -28.30
CA GLU A 635 43.82 -4.78 -28.22
C GLU A 635 45.23 -4.99 -27.69
N TYR A 636 45.35 -5.46 -26.45
CA TYR A 636 46.64 -5.84 -25.90
C TYR A 636 47.12 -7.13 -26.56
N LYS A 637 48.30 -7.08 -27.17
CA LYS A 637 48.99 -8.26 -27.70
C LYS A 637 50.20 -8.52 -26.81
N SER A 638 50.16 -9.66 -26.12
CA SER A 638 51.35 -10.17 -25.44
C SER A 638 52.53 -10.21 -26.40
N LYS A 639 53.75 -9.93 -25.92
CA LYS A 639 54.98 -9.96 -26.75
C LYS A 639 55.22 -11.29 -27.48
N LYS A 640 54.55 -12.37 -27.06
CA LYS A 640 54.59 -13.69 -27.72
C LYS A 640 53.40 -13.99 -28.63
N GLY A 641 52.43 -13.09 -28.74
CA GLY A 641 51.20 -13.28 -29.53
C GLY A 641 50.18 -14.27 -28.92
N GLU A 642 50.47 -14.83 -27.75
CA GLU A 642 49.69 -15.92 -27.11
C GLU A 642 48.35 -15.46 -26.50
N SER A 643 48.18 -14.17 -26.22
CA SER A 643 46.94 -13.63 -25.68
C SER A 643 46.57 -12.30 -26.33
N ARG A 644 45.26 -12.15 -26.59
CA ARG A 644 44.62 -10.94 -27.10
C ARG A 644 43.42 -10.62 -26.22
N PHE A 645 43.35 -9.41 -25.70
CA PHE A 645 42.15 -8.92 -25.03
C PHE A 645 42.00 -7.43 -25.26
N LEU A 646 40.75 -6.98 -25.28
CA LEU A 646 40.38 -5.57 -25.40
C LEU A 646 40.21 -5.03 -23.98
N THR A 647 40.82 -3.89 -23.71
CA THR A 647 40.58 -3.13 -22.48
C THR A 647 40.05 -1.75 -22.85
N ASP A 648 39.23 -1.18 -21.97
CA ASP A 648 38.66 0.14 -22.21
C ASP A 648 39.76 1.23 -22.22
N ILE A 649 40.70 1.19 -21.26
CA ILE A 649 41.86 2.09 -21.22
C ILE A 649 43.14 1.33 -20.82
N LEU A 650 44.21 1.52 -21.59
CA LEU A 650 45.56 1.04 -21.28
C LEU A 650 46.46 2.22 -20.91
N VAL A 651 47.11 2.13 -19.75
CA VAL A 651 48.16 3.07 -19.32
C VAL A 651 49.49 2.32 -19.29
N GLY A 652 50.43 2.69 -20.17
CA GLY A 652 51.79 2.18 -20.19
C GLY A 652 52.76 3.15 -19.53
N ASP A 653 53.65 2.67 -18.66
CA ASP A 653 54.77 3.50 -18.15
C ASP A 653 55.96 3.40 -19.11
N ASN A 654 56.45 4.56 -19.58
CA ASN A 654 57.64 4.62 -20.43
C ASN A 654 58.93 4.36 -19.65
N ASP A 655 58.90 4.48 -18.31
CA ASP A 655 60.05 4.21 -17.46
C ASP A 655 60.21 2.71 -17.18
N SER A 656 61.38 2.18 -17.55
CA SER A 656 61.80 0.81 -17.29
C SER A 656 61.83 0.40 -15.80
N LYS A 657 61.87 1.36 -14.87
CA LYS A 657 62.00 1.15 -13.42
C LYS A 657 60.68 1.09 -12.65
N SER A 658 59.54 1.21 -13.31
CA SER A 658 58.25 1.22 -12.63
C SER A 658 57.88 -0.14 -12.01
N MET A 659 57.16 -0.11 -10.87
CA MET A 659 56.67 -1.33 -10.20
C MET A 659 55.63 -2.07 -11.05
N TYR A 660 54.84 -1.33 -11.82
CA TYR A 660 53.84 -1.83 -12.77
C TYR A 660 54.13 -1.23 -14.14
N LYS A 661 54.39 -2.08 -15.14
CA LYS A 661 54.65 -1.61 -16.51
C LYS A 661 53.40 -1.15 -17.22
N GLU A 662 52.27 -1.76 -16.87
CA GLU A 662 50.98 -1.59 -17.53
C GLU A 662 49.85 -1.56 -16.48
N VAL A 663 48.97 -0.56 -16.60
CA VAL A 663 47.71 -0.47 -15.85
C VAL A 663 46.57 -0.63 -16.84
N PHE A 664 45.76 -1.66 -16.65
CA PHE A 664 44.53 -1.89 -17.41
C PHE A 664 43.36 -1.31 -16.62
N ILE A 665 42.58 -0.44 -17.25
CA ILE A 665 41.38 0.12 -16.64
C ILE A 665 40.19 -0.37 -17.44
N GLU A 666 39.31 -1.07 -16.75
CA GLU A 666 38.08 -1.62 -17.31
C GLU A 666 36.90 -0.88 -16.68
N ILE A 667 36.00 -0.40 -17.52
CA ILE A 667 34.88 0.46 -17.14
C ILE A 667 33.60 -0.31 -17.40
N LYS A 668 32.74 -0.36 -16.39
CA LYS A 668 31.42 -0.98 -16.52
C LYS A 668 30.37 -0.07 -15.90
N VAL A 669 29.23 0.03 -16.57
CA VAL A 669 28.10 0.87 -16.16
C VAL A 669 26.88 -0.02 -15.97
N GLY A 670 26.19 0.08 -14.83
CA GLY A 670 25.03 -0.74 -14.45
C GLY A 670 25.15 -1.31 -13.04
N GLU A 671 24.09 -1.87 -12.44
CA GLU A 671 24.15 -2.36 -11.05
C GLU A 671 24.30 -3.87 -10.90
N PHE A 672 24.30 -4.65 -12.00
CA PHE A 672 24.32 -6.11 -11.91
C PHE A 672 25.73 -6.73 -11.82
N PRO A 673 26.11 -7.32 -10.67
CA PRO A 673 27.46 -7.84 -10.46
C PRO A 673 27.79 -9.03 -11.36
N ILE A 674 26.79 -9.84 -11.74
CA ILE A 674 27.02 -11.12 -12.45
C ILE A 674 27.67 -10.90 -13.82
N HIS A 675 27.20 -9.91 -14.59
CA HIS A 675 27.78 -9.64 -15.91
C HIS A 675 29.19 -9.05 -15.79
N PHE A 676 29.42 -8.20 -14.78
CA PHE A 676 30.74 -7.67 -14.47
C PHE A 676 31.72 -8.77 -14.07
N ILE A 677 31.25 -9.72 -13.26
CA ILE A 677 32.01 -10.90 -12.86
C ILE A 677 32.39 -11.73 -14.08
N VAL A 678 31.46 -11.97 -15.03
CA VAL A 678 31.76 -12.75 -16.24
C VAL A 678 32.78 -12.02 -17.13
N ALA A 679 32.66 -10.70 -17.29
CA ALA A 679 33.63 -9.91 -18.03
C ALA A 679 35.01 -9.93 -17.37
N LEU A 680 35.05 -9.74 -16.04
CA LEU A 680 36.26 -9.78 -15.24
C LEU A 680 36.92 -11.17 -15.27
N GLU A 681 36.14 -12.25 -15.19
CA GLU A 681 36.62 -13.62 -15.34
C GLU A 681 37.29 -13.85 -16.70
N ARG A 682 36.69 -13.35 -17.77
CA ARG A 682 37.28 -13.43 -19.12
C ARG A 682 38.58 -12.63 -19.20
N LEU A 683 38.59 -11.42 -18.65
CA LEU A 683 39.78 -10.57 -18.60
C LEU A 683 40.91 -11.27 -17.82
N LEU A 684 40.64 -11.70 -16.58
CA LEU A 684 41.60 -12.38 -15.71
C LEU A 684 42.17 -13.66 -16.35
N LYS A 685 41.33 -14.46 -17.04
CA LYS A 685 41.79 -15.63 -17.79
C LYS A 685 42.73 -15.22 -18.93
N SER A 686 42.38 -14.19 -19.69
CA SER A 686 43.15 -13.74 -20.86
C SER A 686 44.54 -13.20 -20.50
N ILE A 687 44.70 -12.61 -19.31
CA ILE A 687 45.97 -12.03 -18.82
C ILE A 687 46.77 -12.97 -17.93
N SER A 688 46.21 -14.12 -17.56
CA SER A 688 46.85 -15.06 -16.63
C SER A 688 48.24 -15.54 -17.09
N HIS A 689 48.55 -15.48 -18.39
CA HIS A 689 49.84 -15.88 -18.95
C HIS A 689 50.93 -14.79 -18.89
N ILE A 690 50.56 -13.55 -18.56
CA ILE A 690 51.50 -12.44 -18.53
C ILE A 690 52.39 -12.57 -17.29
N LYS A 691 53.72 -12.44 -17.48
CA LYS A 691 54.73 -12.58 -16.42
C LYS A 691 55.14 -11.24 -15.78
N THR A 692 54.79 -10.12 -16.40
CA THR A 692 55.09 -8.79 -15.88
C THR A 692 54.11 -8.39 -14.79
N ASN A 693 54.52 -7.47 -13.92
CA ASN A 693 53.63 -6.89 -12.93
C ASN A 693 52.60 -6.00 -13.62
N ILE A 694 51.33 -6.33 -13.42
CA ILE A 694 50.18 -5.65 -13.99
C ILE A 694 49.29 -5.14 -12.87
N LYS A 695 48.76 -3.93 -13.04
CA LYS A 695 47.68 -3.40 -12.20
C LYS A 695 46.40 -3.35 -13.02
N ILE A 696 45.29 -3.79 -12.45
CA ILE A 696 43.97 -3.73 -13.05
C ILE A 696 43.11 -2.85 -12.16
N VAL A 697 42.50 -1.83 -12.75
CA VAL A 697 41.52 -0.99 -12.07
C VAL A 697 40.17 -1.24 -12.73
N PHE A 698 39.27 -1.87 -12.00
CA PHE A 698 37.92 -2.16 -12.47
C PHE A 698 36.97 -1.12 -11.90
N ILE A 699 36.46 -0.23 -12.75
CA ILE A 699 35.59 0.88 -12.37
C ILE A 699 34.15 0.50 -12.70
N ILE A 700 33.30 0.51 -11.67
CA ILE A 700 31.89 0.17 -11.76
C ILE A 700 31.08 1.43 -11.43
N PHE A 701 30.34 1.93 -12.41
CA PHE A 701 29.38 3.01 -12.24
C PHE A 701 27.99 2.45 -11.98
N THR A 702 27.47 2.68 -10.77
CA THR A 702 26.17 2.18 -10.30
C THR A 702 25.31 3.34 -9.80
N SER A 703 23.98 3.26 -9.80
CA SER A 703 23.14 4.33 -9.20
C SER A 703 23.19 4.35 -7.68
N SER A 704 23.47 3.20 -7.05
CA SER A 704 23.75 3.07 -5.62
C SER A 704 25.07 2.34 -5.40
N PRO A 705 26.20 3.07 -5.21
CA PRO A 705 27.50 2.46 -4.92
C PRO A 705 27.46 1.74 -3.56
N ASN A 706 27.01 0.49 -3.58
CA ASN A 706 26.85 -0.34 -2.39
C ASN A 706 28.13 -1.13 -2.14
N SER A 707 28.62 -1.12 -0.90
CA SER A 707 29.74 -1.95 -0.45
C SER A 707 29.51 -3.44 -0.78
N ARG A 708 28.26 -3.90 -0.82
CA ARG A 708 27.90 -5.28 -1.19
C ARG A 708 28.33 -5.68 -2.60
N ILE A 709 28.21 -4.79 -3.59
CA ILE A 709 28.65 -5.09 -4.97
C ILE A 709 30.17 -5.26 -4.98
N LYS A 710 30.87 -4.34 -4.33
CA LYS A 710 32.32 -4.42 -4.17
C LYS A 710 32.75 -5.72 -3.50
N THR A 711 32.13 -6.08 -2.36
CA THR A 711 32.42 -7.33 -1.64
C THR A 711 32.11 -8.57 -2.50
N MET A 712 30.99 -8.60 -3.23
CA MET A 712 30.66 -9.72 -4.11
C MET A 712 31.70 -9.90 -5.23
N VAL A 713 32.15 -8.82 -5.84
CA VAL A 713 33.20 -8.88 -6.88
C VAL A 713 34.53 -9.28 -6.24
N GLU A 714 34.91 -8.72 -5.09
CA GLU A 714 36.11 -9.10 -4.33
C GLU A 714 36.12 -10.59 -3.96
N ASP A 715 35.02 -11.12 -3.40
CA ASP A 715 34.87 -12.52 -3.04
C ASP A 715 35.00 -13.43 -4.26
N LYS A 716 34.38 -13.04 -5.38
CA LYS A 716 34.46 -13.83 -6.61
C LYS A 716 35.87 -13.83 -7.18
N VAL A 717 36.51 -12.66 -7.18
CA VAL A 717 37.91 -12.51 -7.59
C VAL A 717 38.84 -13.36 -6.74
N PHE A 718 38.66 -13.36 -5.42
CA PHE A 718 39.45 -14.16 -4.50
C PHE A 718 39.38 -15.65 -4.88
N ASN A 719 38.18 -16.13 -5.21
CA ASN A 719 37.96 -17.50 -5.65
C ASN A 719 38.59 -17.84 -7.03
N LEU A 720 38.89 -16.84 -7.86
CA LEU A 720 39.53 -17.06 -9.16
C LEU A 720 41.05 -17.29 -9.07
N GLY A 721 41.66 -17.05 -7.90
CA GLY A 721 43.10 -17.29 -7.69
C GLY A 721 43.99 -16.39 -8.53
N ILE A 722 43.88 -15.08 -8.34
CA ILE A 722 44.73 -14.09 -9.04
C ILE A 722 46.22 -14.37 -8.77
N LYS A 723 47.04 -14.35 -9.83
CA LYS A 723 48.49 -14.56 -9.71
C LYS A 723 49.16 -13.40 -8.96
N PRO A 724 50.28 -13.63 -8.24
CA PRO A 724 50.96 -12.60 -7.44
C PRO A 724 51.41 -11.36 -8.22
N ASN A 725 51.63 -11.49 -9.53
CA ASN A 725 52.05 -10.40 -10.39
C ASN A 725 50.89 -9.55 -10.93
N ILE A 726 49.66 -9.81 -10.51
CA ILE A 726 48.47 -9.05 -10.90
C ILE A 726 47.88 -8.42 -9.64
N SER A 727 47.83 -7.09 -9.58
CA SER A 727 47.05 -6.36 -8.59
C SER A 727 45.69 -5.98 -9.17
N LEU A 728 44.60 -6.25 -8.46
CA LEU A 728 43.25 -5.81 -8.84
C LEU A 728 42.72 -4.80 -7.81
N HIS A 729 42.23 -3.67 -8.30
CA HIS A 729 41.50 -2.68 -7.52
C HIS A 729 40.11 -2.47 -8.10
N ILE A 730 39.09 -2.55 -7.26
CA ILE A 730 37.70 -2.31 -7.66
C ILE A 730 37.26 -0.95 -7.13
N VAL A 731 36.85 -0.08 -8.05
CA VAL A 731 36.30 1.25 -7.79
C VAL A 731 34.81 1.18 -8.05
N ALA A 732 33.99 1.34 -7.01
CA ALA A 732 32.56 1.57 -7.16
C ALA A 732 32.30 3.08 -7.06
N ALA A 733 31.68 3.66 -8.08
CA ALA A 733 31.40 5.09 -8.19
C ALA A 733 29.93 5.29 -8.54
N ASN A 734 29.32 6.39 -8.08
CA ASN A 734 27.96 6.72 -8.48
C ASN A 734 27.94 7.08 -9.97
N MET A 735 27.01 6.51 -10.73
CA MET A 735 26.81 6.91 -12.13
C MET A 735 26.26 8.32 -12.25
N TYR A 736 25.47 8.78 -11.28
CA TYR A 736 25.03 10.17 -11.16
C TYR A 736 26.10 10.91 -10.36
N ARG A 737 27.05 11.50 -11.08
CA ARG A 737 28.26 12.12 -10.48
C ARG A 737 27.94 13.25 -9.51
N ASP A 738 26.78 13.87 -9.62
CA ASP A 738 26.26 14.89 -8.70
C ASP A 738 25.82 14.33 -7.34
N LEU A 739 25.58 13.01 -7.26
CA LEU A 739 25.20 12.28 -6.05
C LEU A 739 26.35 11.47 -5.44
N ASP A 740 27.57 11.58 -5.97
CA ASP A 740 28.73 10.91 -5.39
C ASP A 740 29.40 11.80 -4.34
N ASP A 741 29.78 11.22 -3.20
CA ASP A 741 30.48 11.92 -2.14
C ASP A 741 31.94 12.23 -2.53
N LYS A 742 32.46 11.56 -3.56
CA LYS A 742 33.85 11.69 -4.01
C LYS A 742 33.93 11.83 -5.53
N SER A 743 34.88 12.66 -5.95
CA SER A 743 35.25 12.76 -7.37
C SER A 743 35.86 11.45 -7.88
N LEU A 744 35.69 11.15 -9.16
CA LEU A 744 36.34 10.02 -9.83
C LEU A 744 37.86 10.16 -9.72
N LYS A 745 38.39 11.39 -9.75
CA LYS A 745 39.81 11.68 -9.53
C LYS A 745 40.29 11.20 -8.14
N GLU A 746 39.49 11.38 -7.10
CA GLU A 746 39.80 10.88 -5.76
C GLU A 746 39.75 9.35 -5.68
N HIS A 747 38.74 8.74 -6.31
CA HIS A 747 38.64 7.28 -6.41
C HIS A 747 39.86 6.67 -7.10
N LEU A 748 40.24 7.22 -8.26
CA LEU A 748 41.41 6.79 -9.02
C LEU A 748 42.70 7.02 -8.25
N ARG A 749 42.86 8.15 -7.55
CA ARG A 749 44.04 8.42 -6.73
C ARG A 749 44.25 7.37 -5.63
N ARG A 750 43.18 6.82 -5.06
CA ARG A 750 43.28 5.73 -4.07
C ARG A 750 43.58 4.38 -4.72
N ALA A 751 43.01 4.12 -5.89
CA ALA A 751 43.23 2.87 -6.62
C ALA A 751 44.63 2.79 -7.25
N LEU A 752 45.19 3.92 -7.69
CA LEU A 752 46.45 3.99 -8.45
C LEU A 752 47.69 4.15 -7.59
N LYS A 753 47.59 4.74 -6.39
CA LYS A 753 48.59 4.56 -5.32
C LYS A 753 48.80 3.08 -5.02
#